data_AF-A0A8T4MV81-F1
#
_entry.id   AF-A0A8T4MV81-F1
#
_cell.length_a   1.000
_cell.length_b   1.000
_cell.length_c   1.000
_cell.angle_alpha   90.00
_cell.angle_beta   90.00
_cell.angle_gamma   90.00
#
_symmetry.space_group_name_H-M   'P 1'
#
loop_
_entity.id
_entity.type
_entity.pdbx_description
1 polymer ?
#
loop_
_entity_poly.entity_id
_entity_poly.type
_entity_poly.pdbx_seq_one_letter_code
_entity_poly.pdbx_strand_id
1 'polypeptide(L)'
;MTAEDIDFKAIEKRWREEWQKAGIFKAKVEKGKRKFYCLEMFPYPSGKLHMGHVRNYCLGDCIARYKRMQGFNVLHPMGFDSFGLPAENAAVKQGTSPDKWTEKNVGEMKEHLHALSFSYDWQREISTHNSEYYKWNQLFFLKLFEKGLAYRKEAPVNYCPSCETVLANEQVIDGCCWRCKSEVQEKMLEQWFFKITDYADELLSDIEKLEWPEKVKVMQKNWIGKSEGTEVQFKVENLDIKNSEFIFLHAFQDTSESVFWPWLKKEIEKQGGKVVFAPNLPNPNEPNIEEQAEFVLKKYKFNSKSVIITHSLGGVLAMKLLPKLGTKIKKLIMVAPPLRTEFLDGKKRPAVEKACDWNFDFNRIKEKSESITVIADEKDHIVPVSHPKEIAERLSAEFVLTTGNKSHFNSEEEPHVLNEIVATIPIFTTRIDTLFGVTFVVFAPEHPLVDKWVKGTKYEAPFKKFLQEVKKETRMQRLAAEGEKKGMFIGRHAMNPLTGEEVPVYVGNFVVQDYGAGAVMAVPAHDQRDFEFAREHKLPVKEVVQPFIIKTDGEDAIRENLPFKKRDSVVCVVKHWAEDKYLCLDWKQTFWHGFVIGGVEEGEDPIETGKREITEETGYKNVRFVKKLGPRIHSQFYHVVKKQNRWAQFQGLYFELVDGKQVEISEEEKKIHGVLWLDKSKVEPFLNVDDMRILWRRVFAESAYGG
;
A
#
# COMPACT_ATOMS: atom_id res chain seq x y z
N MET A 1 -52.29 35.82 30.94
CA MET A 1 -50.83 35.94 30.75
C MET A 1 -50.54 35.70 29.29
N THR A 2 -50.28 36.77 28.55
CA THR A 2 -49.62 36.63 27.24
C THR A 2 -48.15 36.28 27.49
N ALA A 3 -47.41 35.82 26.48
CA ALA A 3 -45.97 35.53 26.64
C ALA A 3 -45.15 36.77 27.10
N GLU A 4 -45.72 37.97 26.96
CA GLU A 4 -45.14 39.25 27.39
C GLU A 4 -45.23 39.49 28.92
N ASP A 5 -46.09 38.76 29.64
CA ASP A 5 -46.27 38.87 31.10
C ASP A 5 -45.35 37.92 31.90
N ILE A 6 -44.58 37.05 31.24
CA ILE A 6 -43.74 36.04 31.89
C ILE A 6 -42.33 36.58 32.08
N ASP A 7 -41.95 36.84 33.34
CA ASP A 7 -40.55 37.15 33.68
C ASP A 7 -39.70 35.86 33.69
N PHE A 8 -39.23 35.47 32.50
CA PHE A 8 -38.36 34.31 32.32
C PHE A 8 -37.07 34.43 33.15
N LYS A 9 -36.52 35.65 33.34
CA LYS A 9 -35.28 35.85 34.11
C LYS A 9 -35.48 35.49 35.58
N ALA A 10 -36.61 35.91 36.16
CA ALA A 10 -36.96 35.56 37.54
C ALA A 10 -37.21 34.05 37.70
N ILE A 11 -37.93 33.43 36.75
CA ILE A 11 -38.26 32.00 36.78
C ILE A 11 -37.00 31.13 36.65
N GLU A 12 -36.13 31.41 35.67
CA GLU A 12 -34.88 30.68 35.46
C GLU A 12 -33.96 30.77 36.68
N LYS A 13 -33.81 31.98 37.25
CA LYS A 13 -33.01 32.18 38.46
C LYS A 13 -33.54 31.35 39.63
N ARG A 14 -34.84 31.42 39.90
CA ARG A 14 -35.48 30.67 40.99
C ARG A 14 -35.20 29.17 40.86
N TRP A 15 -35.52 28.56 39.71
CA TRP A 15 -35.38 27.12 39.55
C TRP A 15 -33.92 26.66 39.59
N ARG A 16 -33.01 27.43 39.00
CA ARG A 16 -31.57 27.16 39.10
C ARG A 16 -31.09 27.10 40.55
N GLU A 17 -31.48 28.08 41.37
CA GLU A 17 -31.12 28.12 42.79
C GLU A 17 -31.76 26.95 43.57
N GLU A 18 -33.03 26.62 43.31
CA GLU A 18 -33.71 25.49 43.94
C GLU A 18 -33.03 24.15 43.61
N TRP A 19 -32.70 23.91 42.34
CA TRP A 19 -32.01 22.68 41.91
C TRP A 19 -30.60 22.56 42.47
N GLN A 20 -29.85 23.68 42.50
CA GLN A 20 -28.51 23.70 43.06
C GLN A 20 -28.52 23.44 44.57
N LYS A 21 -29.43 24.08 45.31
CA LYS A 21 -29.60 23.87 46.76
C LYS A 21 -29.98 22.43 47.08
N ALA A 22 -30.91 21.86 46.31
CA ALA A 22 -31.32 20.47 46.49
C ALA A 22 -30.27 19.46 45.99
N GLY A 23 -29.26 19.90 45.22
CA GLY A 23 -28.20 19.05 44.71
C GLY A 23 -28.70 17.95 43.78
N ILE A 24 -29.84 18.15 43.12
CA ILE A 24 -30.57 17.09 42.41
C ILE A 24 -29.82 16.49 41.22
N PHE A 25 -28.81 17.19 40.71
CA PHE A 25 -28.00 16.76 39.57
C PHE A 25 -26.75 15.96 39.97
N LYS A 26 -26.39 15.94 41.26
CA LYS A 26 -25.23 15.20 41.76
C LYS A 26 -25.42 13.69 41.58
N ALA A 27 -24.45 13.04 40.94
CA ALA A 27 -24.49 11.60 40.72
C ALA A 27 -23.88 10.86 41.92
N LYS A 28 -24.64 9.93 42.52
CA LYS A 28 -24.21 9.14 43.68
C LYS A 28 -23.91 7.70 43.27
N VAL A 29 -22.95 7.03 43.90
CA VAL A 29 -22.76 5.59 43.65
C VAL A 29 -23.78 4.82 44.50
N GLU A 30 -24.90 4.45 43.91
CA GLU A 30 -26.01 3.76 44.58
C GLU A 30 -26.17 2.33 44.04
N LYS A 31 -25.99 1.32 44.91
CA LYS A 31 -26.16 -0.09 44.55
C LYS A 31 -27.65 -0.38 44.29
N GLY A 32 -27.96 -1.05 43.18
CA GLY A 32 -29.32 -1.46 42.82
C GLY A 32 -30.12 -0.44 41.99
N LYS A 33 -29.64 0.79 41.82
CA LYS A 33 -30.27 1.77 40.93
C LYS A 33 -29.69 1.69 39.52
N ARG A 34 -30.56 1.82 38.50
CA ARG A 34 -30.14 1.80 37.08
C ARG A 34 -29.29 3.04 36.80
N LYS A 35 -28.04 2.84 36.37
CA LYS A 35 -27.12 3.93 36.01
C LYS A 35 -27.35 4.41 34.58
N PHE A 36 -27.09 5.69 34.33
CA PHE A 36 -27.01 6.26 32.98
C PHE A 36 -25.90 7.30 32.95
N TYR A 37 -24.99 7.21 31.98
CA TYR A 37 -23.93 8.19 31.80
C TYR A 37 -24.21 8.96 30.51
N CYS A 38 -24.63 10.23 30.66
CA CYS A 38 -24.83 11.16 29.55
C CYS A 38 -23.56 12.00 29.41
N LEU A 39 -22.96 12.02 28.22
CA LEU A 39 -21.72 12.73 27.97
C LEU A 39 -21.77 13.42 26.60
N GLU A 40 -21.51 14.72 26.60
CA GLU A 40 -21.18 15.50 25.43
C GLU A 40 -19.67 15.71 25.34
N MET A 41 -19.16 15.93 24.12
CA MET A 41 -17.79 16.42 23.96
C MET A 41 -17.65 17.79 24.65
N PHE A 42 -16.83 17.84 25.69
CA PHE A 42 -16.52 19.06 26.45
C PHE A 42 -15.81 20.13 25.61
N PRO A 43 -15.98 21.43 25.93
CA PRO A 43 -15.51 22.51 25.06
C PRO A 43 -14.02 22.81 25.21
N TYR A 44 -13.42 23.31 24.13
CA TYR A 44 -12.17 24.08 24.17
C TYR A 44 -12.44 25.48 24.75
N PRO A 45 -11.73 25.93 25.82
CA PRO A 45 -11.84 27.27 26.37
C PRO A 45 -11.00 28.29 25.57
N SER A 46 -11.12 28.26 24.24
CA SER A 46 -10.41 29.19 23.34
C SER A 46 -11.13 30.52 23.15
N GLY A 47 -12.36 30.64 23.65
CA GLY A 47 -13.20 31.85 23.61
C GLY A 47 -14.53 31.64 24.33
N LYS A 48 -15.59 32.31 23.86
CA LYS A 48 -16.94 32.23 24.45
C LYS A 48 -17.75 31.06 23.89
N LEU A 49 -18.77 30.62 24.64
CA LEU A 49 -19.79 29.72 24.10
C LEU A 49 -20.49 30.34 22.88
N HIS A 50 -20.90 29.50 21.95
CA HIS A 50 -21.61 29.87 20.73
C HIS A 50 -22.78 28.90 20.50
N MET A 51 -23.68 29.20 19.58
CA MET A 51 -24.91 28.39 19.39
C MET A 51 -24.66 26.92 19.05
N GLY A 52 -23.52 26.58 18.42
CA GLY A 52 -23.10 25.18 18.26
C GLY A 52 -22.94 24.43 19.61
N HIS A 53 -22.34 25.07 20.61
CA HIS A 53 -22.22 24.52 21.96
C HIS A 53 -23.59 24.37 22.62
N VAL A 54 -24.42 25.42 22.54
CA VAL A 54 -25.77 25.42 23.13
C VAL A 54 -26.61 24.29 22.54
N ARG A 55 -26.55 24.07 21.22
CA ARG A 55 -27.25 22.96 20.55
C ARG A 55 -26.78 21.61 21.09
N ASN A 56 -25.47 21.38 21.20
CA ASN A 56 -24.91 20.12 21.67
C ASN A 56 -25.35 19.81 23.12
N TYR A 57 -25.15 20.77 24.01
CA TYR A 57 -25.40 20.62 25.45
C TYR A 57 -26.89 20.61 25.81
N CYS A 58 -27.74 21.33 25.06
CA CYS A 58 -29.18 21.26 25.26
C CYS A 58 -29.73 19.86 24.95
N LEU A 59 -29.20 19.19 23.91
CA LEU A 59 -29.61 17.82 23.58
C LEU A 59 -29.24 16.83 24.68
N GLY A 60 -27.99 16.87 25.18
CA GLY A 60 -27.59 15.99 26.28
C GLY A 60 -28.32 16.33 27.58
N ASP A 61 -28.58 17.60 27.88
CA ASP A 61 -29.39 17.99 29.04
C ASP A 61 -30.82 17.46 28.99
N CYS A 62 -31.48 17.53 27.82
CA CYS A 62 -32.82 16.96 27.63
C CYS A 62 -32.82 15.45 27.95
N ILE A 63 -31.83 14.71 27.44
CA ILE A 63 -31.69 13.26 27.67
C ILE A 63 -31.41 12.98 29.15
N ALA A 64 -30.48 13.71 29.76
CA ALA A 64 -30.09 13.54 31.16
C ALA A 64 -31.28 13.78 32.10
N ARG A 65 -32.06 14.85 31.88
CA ARG A 65 -33.27 15.14 32.65
C ARG A 65 -34.34 14.09 32.44
N TYR A 66 -34.60 13.69 31.19
CA TYR A 66 -35.55 12.62 30.88
C TYR A 66 -35.20 11.31 31.59
N LYS A 67 -33.94 10.87 31.52
CA LYS A 67 -33.49 9.66 32.22
C LYS A 67 -33.58 9.78 33.73
N ARG A 68 -33.28 10.95 34.29
CA ARG A 68 -33.43 11.20 35.74
C ARG A 68 -34.90 11.09 36.17
N MET A 69 -35.83 11.62 35.38
CA MET A 69 -37.28 11.50 35.62
C MET A 69 -37.77 10.05 35.51
N GLN A 70 -37.13 9.20 34.71
CA GLN A 70 -37.36 7.76 34.66
C GLN A 70 -36.76 6.97 35.85
N GLY A 71 -36.19 7.66 36.84
CA GLY A 71 -35.62 7.05 38.05
C GLY A 71 -34.18 6.56 37.90
N PHE A 72 -33.50 6.84 36.77
CA PHE A 72 -32.09 6.50 36.63
C PHE A 72 -31.21 7.34 37.56
N ASN A 73 -30.10 6.75 37.98
CA ASN A 73 -28.98 7.47 38.55
C ASN A 73 -28.11 8.03 37.41
N VAL A 74 -28.31 9.31 37.10
CA VAL A 74 -27.68 9.95 35.94
C VAL A 74 -26.39 10.66 36.34
N LEU A 75 -25.28 10.23 35.74
CA LEU A 75 -24.04 10.99 35.66
C LEU A 75 -24.08 11.85 34.40
N HIS A 76 -24.03 13.16 34.57
CA HIS A 76 -23.99 14.15 33.50
C HIS A 76 -22.91 15.18 33.86
N PRO A 77 -21.64 14.95 33.50
CA PRO A 77 -20.54 15.79 33.91
C PRO A 77 -20.24 16.86 32.84
N MET A 78 -19.44 17.85 33.23
CA MET A 78 -18.85 18.81 32.31
C MET A 78 -17.41 19.09 32.74
N GLY A 79 -16.57 19.52 31.80
CA GLY A 79 -15.21 19.94 32.04
C GLY A 79 -14.72 20.82 30.90
N PHE A 80 -13.41 21.01 30.79
CA PHE A 80 -12.81 21.86 29.77
C PHE A 80 -11.58 21.19 29.15
N ASP A 81 -11.60 21.06 27.82
CA ASP A 81 -10.45 20.60 27.05
C ASP A 81 -9.48 21.75 26.85
N SER A 82 -8.70 22.01 27.89
CA SER A 82 -8.01 23.27 28.15
C SER A 82 -6.52 23.27 27.80
N PHE A 83 -6.00 22.19 27.24
CA PHE A 83 -4.62 22.12 26.73
C PHE A 83 -4.57 22.20 25.21
N GLY A 84 -3.35 22.37 24.69
CA GLY A 84 -3.07 22.31 23.28
C GLY A 84 -3.26 23.62 22.53
N LEU A 85 -2.99 23.54 21.24
CA LEU A 85 -2.78 24.71 20.41
C LEU A 85 -4.01 25.66 20.28
N PRO A 86 -5.30 25.24 20.42
CA PRO A 86 -6.41 26.20 20.36
C PRO A 86 -6.36 27.26 21.48
N ALA A 87 -6.02 26.85 22.70
CA ALA A 87 -5.92 27.75 23.84
C ALA A 87 -4.65 28.61 23.75
N GLU A 88 -3.52 28.00 23.36
CA GLU A 88 -2.24 28.69 23.19
C GLU A 88 -2.30 29.78 22.11
N ASN A 89 -2.79 29.45 20.91
CA ASN A 89 -2.86 30.42 19.81
C ASN A 89 -3.80 31.59 20.15
N ALA A 90 -4.91 31.31 20.84
CA ALA A 90 -5.84 32.35 21.26
C ALA A 90 -5.19 33.29 22.30
N ALA A 91 -4.42 32.75 23.23
CA ALA A 91 -3.66 33.53 24.20
C ALA A 91 -2.59 34.41 23.54
N VAL A 92 -1.83 33.84 22.59
CA VAL A 92 -0.83 34.59 21.79
C VAL A 92 -1.47 35.75 21.03
N LYS A 93 -2.60 35.52 20.35
CA LYS A 93 -3.33 36.57 19.62
C LYS A 93 -3.79 37.71 20.52
N GLN A 94 -4.04 37.42 21.80
CA GLN A 94 -4.53 38.38 22.79
C GLN A 94 -3.42 39.00 23.64
N GLY A 95 -2.15 38.64 23.37
CA GLY A 95 -0.99 39.17 24.08
C GLY A 95 -0.98 38.78 25.57
N THR A 96 -1.48 37.60 25.91
CA THR A 96 -1.54 37.11 27.30
C THR A 96 -0.98 35.70 27.41
N SER A 97 -0.75 35.24 28.64
CA SER A 97 -0.24 33.89 28.89
C SER A 97 -1.36 32.83 28.75
N PRO A 98 -1.06 31.63 28.21
CA PRO A 98 -2.07 30.60 27.97
C PRO A 98 -2.86 30.18 29.21
N ASP A 99 -2.23 30.12 30.38
CA ASP A 99 -2.86 29.83 31.67
C ASP A 99 -3.93 30.87 32.02
N LYS A 100 -3.59 32.17 31.98
CA LYS A 100 -4.52 33.26 32.31
C LYS A 100 -5.68 33.35 31.32
N TRP A 101 -5.40 33.18 30.03
CA TRP A 101 -6.44 33.17 29.00
C TRP A 101 -7.43 32.02 29.20
N THR A 102 -6.88 30.83 29.43
CA THR A 102 -7.66 29.60 29.63
C THR A 102 -8.54 29.71 30.87
N GLU A 103 -7.98 30.10 32.02
CA GLU A 103 -8.74 30.25 33.27
C GLU A 103 -9.86 31.29 33.17
N LYS A 104 -9.57 32.43 32.52
CA LYS A 104 -10.60 33.44 32.25
C LYS A 104 -11.75 32.87 31.43
N ASN A 105 -11.45 32.18 30.33
CA ASN A 105 -12.47 31.62 29.46
C ASN A 105 -13.24 30.47 30.12
N VAL A 106 -12.57 29.62 30.89
CA VAL A 106 -13.21 28.59 31.72
C VAL A 106 -14.23 29.24 32.66
N GLY A 107 -13.85 30.32 33.35
CA GLY A 107 -14.75 31.10 34.20
C GLY A 107 -15.98 31.64 33.45
N GLU A 108 -15.77 32.36 32.34
CA GLU A 108 -16.86 32.92 31.53
C GLU A 108 -17.79 31.83 30.94
N MET A 109 -17.23 30.75 30.41
CA MET A 109 -18.01 29.63 29.86
C MET A 109 -18.81 28.94 30.95
N LYS A 110 -18.23 28.73 32.13
CA LYS A 110 -18.92 28.15 33.28
C LYS A 110 -20.08 29.01 33.75
N GLU A 111 -19.90 30.33 33.84
CA GLU A 111 -20.99 31.27 34.15
C GLU A 111 -22.14 31.15 33.14
N HIS A 112 -21.83 31.09 31.85
CA HIS A 112 -22.86 30.91 30.81
C HIS A 112 -23.56 29.55 30.90
N LEU A 113 -22.83 28.45 31.14
CA LEU A 113 -23.42 27.11 31.32
C LEU A 113 -24.31 27.05 32.57
N HIS A 114 -23.91 27.72 33.65
CA HIS A 114 -24.76 27.89 34.83
C HIS A 114 -26.01 28.71 34.51
N ALA A 115 -25.90 29.80 33.74
CA ALA A 115 -27.04 30.61 33.33
C ALA A 115 -28.05 29.80 32.50
N LEU A 116 -27.57 28.95 31.58
CA LEU A 116 -28.40 28.02 30.80
C LEU A 116 -29.00 26.88 31.65
N SER A 117 -28.58 26.74 32.90
CA SER A 117 -29.16 25.81 33.88
C SER A 117 -29.12 24.34 33.44
N PHE A 118 -28.11 23.94 32.68
CA PHE A 118 -27.88 22.53 32.33
C PHE A 118 -27.62 21.69 33.59
N SER A 119 -28.11 20.45 33.56
CA SER A 119 -28.18 19.51 34.68
C SER A 119 -26.86 18.79 34.99
N TYR A 120 -25.76 19.54 34.99
CA TYR A 120 -24.43 18.98 35.22
C TYR A 120 -24.12 18.70 36.70
N ASP A 121 -23.33 17.66 36.94
CA ASP A 121 -22.67 17.37 38.21
C ASP A 121 -21.33 18.12 38.32
N TRP A 122 -21.40 19.38 38.74
CA TRP A 122 -20.23 20.26 38.90
C TRP A 122 -19.21 19.79 39.95
N GLN A 123 -19.50 18.76 40.76
CA GLN A 123 -18.50 18.17 41.65
C GLN A 123 -17.46 17.33 40.89
N ARG A 124 -17.72 17.04 39.62
CA ARG A 124 -16.87 16.22 38.74
C ARG A 124 -16.21 17.03 37.64
N GLU A 125 -16.19 18.34 37.80
CA GLU A 125 -15.53 19.24 36.87
C GLU A 125 -14.04 18.95 36.77
N ILE A 126 -13.53 18.94 35.53
CA ILE A 126 -12.12 18.78 35.23
C ILE A 126 -11.68 19.84 34.23
N SER A 127 -10.42 20.25 34.34
CA SER A 127 -9.73 21.06 33.33
C SER A 127 -8.42 20.37 33.00
N THR A 128 -8.23 19.99 31.74
CA THR A 128 -7.10 19.14 31.31
C THR A 128 -5.71 19.76 31.50
N HIS A 129 -5.62 21.09 31.63
CA HIS A 129 -4.37 21.81 31.89
C HIS A 129 -3.94 21.80 33.37
N ASN A 130 -4.80 21.37 34.29
CA ASN A 130 -4.49 21.30 35.72
C ASN A 130 -3.58 20.08 36.00
N SER A 131 -2.56 20.24 36.84
CA SER A 131 -1.65 19.17 37.25
C SER A 131 -2.35 17.99 37.91
N GLU A 132 -3.46 18.22 38.59
CA GLU A 132 -4.28 17.16 39.17
C GLU A 132 -4.90 16.23 38.12
N TYR A 133 -5.03 16.70 36.87
CA TYR A 133 -5.47 15.91 35.72
C TYR A 133 -4.28 15.33 34.94
N TYR A 134 -3.39 16.18 34.39
CA TYR A 134 -2.39 15.71 33.43
C TYR A 134 -1.30 14.83 34.05
N LYS A 135 -1.14 14.80 35.38
CA LYS A 135 -0.27 13.81 36.05
C LYS A 135 -0.65 12.37 35.69
N TRP A 136 -1.93 12.11 35.43
CA TRP A 136 -2.42 10.81 34.98
C TRP A 136 -2.07 10.54 33.52
N ASN A 137 -2.05 11.57 32.66
CA ASN A 137 -1.57 11.43 31.28
C ASN A 137 -0.08 11.07 31.26
N GLN A 138 0.73 11.74 32.09
CA GLN A 138 2.15 11.43 32.25
C GLN A 138 2.36 10.00 32.73
N LEU A 139 1.61 9.56 33.75
CA LEU A 139 1.67 8.19 34.24
C LEU A 139 1.26 7.17 33.17
N PHE A 140 0.18 7.45 32.42
CA PHE A 140 -0.29 6.57 31.35
C PHE A 140 0.74 6.45 30.23
N PHE A 141 1.34 7.57 29.82
CA PHE A 141 2.43 7.58 28.86
C PHE A 141 3.62 6.74 29.35
N LEU A 142 4.06 6.89 30.60
CA LEU A 142 5.14 6.09 31.17
C LEU A 142 4.80 4.59 31.16
N LYS A 143 3.55 4.22 31.47
CA LYS A 143 3.10 2.83 31.42
C LYS A 143 3.05 2.26 30.00
N LEU A 144 2.67 3.06 29.01
CA LEU A 144 2.74 2.68 27.59
C LEU A 144 4.19 2.55 27.13
N PHE A 145 5.08 3.45 27.57
CA PHE A 145 6.51 3.40 27.28
C PHE A 145 7.18 2.16 27.87
N GLU A 146 6.92 1.85 29.15
CA GLU A 146 7.38 0.62 29.82
C GLU A 146 6.94 -0.65 29.06
N LYS A 147 5.76 -0.62 28.43
CA LYS A 147 5.21 -1.73 27.63
C LYS A 147 5.64 -1.71 26.16
N GLY A 148 6.47 -0.75 25.73
CA GLY A 148 6.89 -0.61 24.34
C GLY A 148 5.80 -0.16 23.37
N LEU A 149 4.67 0.36 23.89
CA LEU A 149 3.53 0.91 23.13
C LEU A 149 3.66 2.41 22.87
N ALA A 150 4.56 3.10 23.56
CA ALA A 150 5.04 4.43 23.19
C ALA A 150 6.52 4.34 22.80
N TYR A 151 6.94 4.96 21.70
CA TYR A 151 8.32 4.88 21.21
C TYR A 151 8.73 6.15 20.46
N ARG A 152 10.05 6.34 20.30
CA ARG A 152 10.62 7.43 19.50
C ARG A 152 11.15 6.92 18.17
N LYS A 153 10.92 7.67 17.10
CA LYS A 153 11.45 7.39 15.77
C LYS A 153 11.62 8.72 15.03
N GLU A 154 12.63 8.79 14.17
CA GLU A 154 12.71 9.85 13.16
C GLU A 154 11.66 9.59 12.07
N ALA A 155 10.80 10.58 11.83
CA ALA A 155 9.73 10.46 10.86
C ALA A 155 9.48 11.80 10.15
N PRO A 156 9.01 11.77 8.90
CA PRO A 156 8.41 12.93 8.30
C PRO A 156 7.14 13.28 9.08
N VAL A 157 7.05 14.52 9.56
CA VAL A 157 5.86 15.03 10.23
C VAL A 157 5.30 16.23 9.51
N ASN A 158 3.97 16.31 9.53
CA ASN A 158 3.23 17.49 9.12
C ASN A 158 3.63 18.64 10.05
N TYR A 159 4.17 19.71 9.49
CA TYR A 159 4.60 20.90 10.22
C TYR A 159 3.88 22.12 9.68
N CYS A 160 3.26 22.87 10.58
CA CYS A 160 2.59 24.11 10.22
C CYS A 160 3.56 25.29 10.44
N PRO A 161 4.11 25.91 9.40
CA PRO A 161 5.08 27.00 9.57
C PRO A 161 4.48 28.22 10.27
N SER A 162 3.17 28.47 10.09
CA SER A 162 2.48 29.56 10.76
C SER A 162 2.19 29.31 12.25
N CYS A 163 2.11 28.05 12.69
CA CYS A 163 1.86 27.69 14.08
C CYS A 163 3.13 27.21 14.79
N GLU A 164 4.24 27.10 14.05
CA GLU A 164 5.54 26.59 14.49
C GLU A 164 5.46 25.25 15.26
N THR A 165 4.62 24.34 14.78
CA THR A 165 4.30 23.11 15.51
C THR A 165 4.02 21.93 14.57
N VAL A 166 4.18 20.73 15.10
CA VAL A 166 3.85 19.47 14.42
C VAL A 166 2.34 19.21 14.50
N LEU A 167 1.79 18.59 13.46
CA LEU A 167 0.39 18.20 13.34
C LEU A 167 0.31 16.67 13.19
N ALA A 168 -0.69 16.06 13.83
CA ALA A 168 -1.06 14.68 13.50
C ALA A 168 -1.68 14.61 12.10
N ASN A 169 -1.78 13.42 11.50
CA ASN A 169 -2.41 13.27 10.17
C ASN A 169 -3.87 13.76 10.18
N GLU A 170 -4.59 13.51 11.28
CA GLU A 170 -5.98 13.92 11.50
C GLU A 170 -6.14 15.45 11.63
N GLN A 171 -5.04 16.17 11.83
CA GLN A 171 -5.01 17.63 11.99
C GLN A 171 -4.66 18.36 10.68
N VAL A 172 -4.47 17.62 9.59
CA VAL A 172 -4.28 18.17 8.25
C VAL A 172 -5.56 17.92 7.44
N ILE A 173 -6.19 19.00 7.00
CA ILE A 173 -7.44 18.95 6.23
C ILE A 173 -7.15 19.61 4.90
N ASP A 174 -7.30 18.84 3.81
CA ASP A 174 -7.03 19.27 2.43
C ASP A 174 -5.61 19.85 2.25
N GLY A 175 -4.61 19.24 2.88
CA GLY A 175 -3.21 19.69 2.84
C GLY A 175 -2.90 20.92 3.69
N CYS A 176 -3.91 21.48 4.37
CA CYS A 176 -3.78 22.68 5.20
C CYS A 176 -3.95 22.35 6.68
N CYS A 177 -3.37 23.21 7.53
CA CYS A 177 -3.56 23.14 8.97
C CYS A 177 -5.05 23.30 9.29
N TRP A 178 -5.63 22.35 10.05
CA TRP A 178 -7.06 22.35 10.40
C TRP A 178 -7.54 23.68 11.01
N ARG A 179 -6.64 24.42 11.67
CA ARG A 179 -6.94 25.67 12.38
C ARG A 179 -6.65 26.93 11.56
N CYS A 180 -5.38 27.20 11.25
CA CYS A 180 -4.98 28.46 10.61
C CYS A 180 -5.11 28.44 9.08
N LYS A 181 -5.41 27.27 8.49
CA LYS A 181 -5.58 27.07 7.05
C LYS A 181 -4.34 27.36 6.21
N SER A 182 -3.16 27.55 6.83
CA SER A 182 -1.90 27.62 6.08
C SER A 182 -1.51 26.25 5.54
N GLU A 183 -0.83 26.24 4.41
CA GLU A 183 -0.24 25.04 3.83
C GLU A 183 0.71 24.37 4.83
N VAL A 184 0.57 23.04 4.94
CA VAL A 184 1.43 22.21 5.78
C VAL A 184 2.69 21.84 5.01
N GLN A 185 3.83 21.79 5.69
CA GLN A 185 5.10 21.34 5.13
C GLN A 185 5.52 20.04 5.80
N GLU A 186 6.31 19.23 5.12
CA GLU A 186 6.89 18.02 5.72
C GLU A 186 8.27 18.33 6.30
N LYS A 187 8.53 17.88 7.53
CA LYS A 187 9.84 18.05 8.19
C LYS A 187 10.25 16.75 8.87
N MET A 188 11.51 16.34 8.69
CA MET A 188 12.06 15.19 9.44
C MET A 188 12.34 15.62 10.87
N LEU A 189 11.67 14.99 11.83
CA LEU A 189 11.88 15.22 13.26
C LEU A 189 11.83 13.91 14.03
N GLU A 190 12.61 13.83 15.11
CA GLU A 190 12.47 12.76 16.09
C GLU A 190 11.24 13.04 16.95
N GLN A 191 10.26 12.12 16.93
CA GLN A 191 8.95 12.30 17.57
C GLN A 191 8.52 11.08 18.37
N TRP A 192 7.55 11.28 19.27
CA TRP A 192 6.90 10.22 20.03
C TRP A 192 5.66 9.70 19.29
N PHE A 193 5.52 8.38 19.25
CA PHE A 193 4.40 7.69 18.62
C PHE A 193 3.78 6.68 19.58
N PHE A 194 2.46 6.49 19.47
CA PHE A 194 1.79 5.34 20.05
C PHE A 194 1.63 4.23 19.00
N LYS A 195 1.92 2.99 19.37
CA LYS A 195 1.69 1.79 18.54
C LYS A 195 0.20 1.42 18.50
N ILE A 196 -0.63 2.35 18.03
CA ILE A 196 -2.06 2.09 17.83
C ILE A 196 -2.29 0.98 16.79
N THR A 197 -1.33 0.78 15.88
CA THR A 197 -1.33 -0.30 14.89
C THR A 197 -1.35 -1.69 15.50
N ASP A 198 -0.79 -1.89 16.69
CA ASP A 198 -0.86 -3.17 17.42
C ASP A 198 -2.30 -3.52 17.83
N TYR A 199 -3.20 -2.54 17.80
CA TYR A 199 -4.63 -2.68 18.10
C TYR A 199 -5.54 -2.47 16.88
N ALA A 200 -4.99 -2.33 15.67
CA ALA A 200 -5.78 -2.01 14.47
C ALA A 200 -6.84 -3.09 14.16
N ASP A 201 -6.48 -4.37 14.32
CA ASP A 201 -7.41 -5.49 14.11
C ASP A 201 -8.52 -5.52 15.16
N GLU A 202 -8.18 -5.28 16.43
CA GLU A 202 -9.14 -5.21 17.53
C GLU A 202 -10.13 -4.06 17.27
N LEU A 203 -9.60 -2.85 17.01
CA LEU A 203 -10.40 -1.66 16.68
C LEU A 203 -11.33 -1.92 15.50
N LEU A 204 -10.85 -2.57 14.42
CA LEU A 204 -11.66 -2.85 13.24
C LEU A 204 -12.77 -3.85 13.53
N SER A 205 -12.46 -4.94 14.25
CA SER A 205 -13.43 -5.98 14.58
C SER A 205 -14.51 -5.51 15.55
N ASP A 206 -14.16 -4.60 16.46
CA ASP A 206 -15.06 -4.12 17.51
C ASP A 206 -16.04 -3.05 17.02
N ILE A 207 -15.79 -2.40 15.88
CA ILE A 207 -16.72 -1.43 15.26
C ILE A 207 -18.11 -2.03 15.04
N GLU A 208 -18.21 -3.32 14.71
CA GLU A 208 -19.49 -4.00 14.51
C GLU A 208 -20.30 -4.14 15.79
N LYS A 209 -19.64 -4.19 16.94
CA LYS A 209 -20.27 -4.32 18.27
C LYS A 209 -20.88 -3.00 18.76
N LEU A 210 -20.58 -1.87 18.11
CA LEU A 210 -21.01 -0.55 18.53
C LEU A 210 -22.42 -0.21 18.04
N GLU A 211 -23.29 0.31 18.90
CA GLU A 211 -24.58 0.91 18.51
C GLU A 211 -24.39 2.36 18.00
N TRP A 212 -23.56 2.54 16.97
CA TRP A 212 -23.19 3.84 16.41
C TRP A 212 -23.77 4.07 15.01
N PRO A 213 -23.88 5.33 14.54
CA PRO A 213 -24.33 5.62 13.18
C PRO A 213 -23.41 4.97 12.14
N GLU A 214 -24.00 4.33 11.11
CA GLU A 214 -23.24 3.58 10.09
C GLU A 214 -22.19 4.43 9.38
N LYS A 215 -22.52 5.71 9.12
CA LYS A 215 -21.57 6.66 8.53
C LYS A 215 -20.26 6.77 9.34
N VAL A 216 -20.33 6.78 10.67
CA VAL A 216 -19.15 6.87 11.53
C VAL A 216 -18.35 5.56 11.49
N LYS A 217 -19.05 4.42 11.50
CA LYS A 217 -18.42 3.09 11.37
C LYS A 217 -17.65 2.97 10.05
N VAL A 218 -18.26 3.34 8.92
CA VAL A 218 -17.64 3.33 7.59
C VAL A 218 -16.42 4.25 7.55
N MET A 219 -16.51 5.46 8.11
CA MET A 219 -15.36 6.37 8.20
C MET A 219 -14.19 5.74 8.97
N GLN A 220 -14.44 5.08 10.10
CA GLN A 220 -13.39 4.41 10.87
C GLN A 220 -12.80 3.20 10.14
N LYS A 221 -13.64 2.35 9.53
CA LYS A 221 -13.19 1.21 8.72
C LYS A 221 -12.27 1.66 7.58
N ASN A 222 -12.68 2.69 6.84
CA ASN A 222 -11.88 3.24 5.74
C ASN A 222 -10.59 3.90 6.24
N TRP A 223 -10.61 4.54 7.41
CA TRP A 223 -9.42 5.14 8.03
C TRP A 223 -8.40 4.09 8.49
N ILE A 224 -8.86 3.01 9.13
CA ILE A 224 -8.00 1.88 9.51
C ILE A 224 -7.45 1.19 8.26
N GLY A 225 -8.27 1.04 7.22
CA GLY A 225 -7.82 0.66 5.89
C GLY A 225 -7.13 -0.71 5.82
N LYS A 226 -7.60 -1.69 6.61
CA LYS A 226 -7.04 -3.04 6.59
C LYS A 226 -7.14 -3.61 5.18
N SER A 227 -6.02 -4.14 4.69
CA SER A 227 -5.94 -4.85 3.43
C SER A 227 -5.13 -6.12 3.60
N GLU A 228 -5.50 -7.13 2.81
CA GLU A 228 -4.77 -8.40 2.71
C GLU A 228 -4.03 -8.42 1.38
N GLY A 229 -2.79 -8.91 1.40
CA GLY A 229 -1.92 -8.89 0.23
C GLY A 229 -0.71 -9.78 0.44
N THR A 230 0.24 -9.70 -0.49
CA THR A 230 1.50 -10.44 -0.43
C THR A 230 2.67 -9.52 -0.77
N GLU A 231 3.86 -9.89 -0.30
CA GLU A 231 5.10 -9.37 -0.83
C GLU A 231 5.57 -10.23 -2.00
N VAL A 232 6.06 -9.57 -3.05
CA VAL A 232 6.57 -10.20 -4.27
C VAL A 232 7.99 -9.70 -4.50
N GLN A 233 8.95 -10.61 -4.67
CA GLN A 233 10.36 -10.27 -4.86
C GLN A 233 10.65 -9.96 -6.32
N PHE A 234 10.88 -8.68 -6.65
CA PHE A 234 11.32 -8.26 -7.97
C PHE A 234 12.85 -8.20 -8.02
N LYS A 235 13.46 -8.90 -8.98
CA LYS A 235 14.90 -8.79 -9.23
C LYS A 235 15.15 -7.51 -10.02
N VAL A 236 15.93 -6.57 -9.50
CA VAL A 236 16.29 -5.35 -10.25
C VAL A 236 17.60 -5.57 -10.99
N GLU A 237 17.67 -5.08 -12.23
CA GLU A 237 18.85 -5.07 -13.08
C GLU A 237 20.04 -4.54 -12.29
N ASN A 238 20.89 -5.48 -11.90
CA ASN A 238 21.96 -5.22 -10.97
C ASN A 238 23.22 -4.86 -11.76
N LEU A 239 23.47 -3.56 -12.00
CA LEU A 239 24.79 -3.10 -12.49
C LEU A 239 25.93 -3.59 -11.58
N ASP A 240 25.67 -3.97 -10.32
CA ASP A 240 26.70 -4.61 -9.52
C ASP A 240 27.11 -5.96 -10.11
N ILE A 241 26.21 -6.79 -10.64
CA ILE A 241 26.59 -8.07 -11.25
C ILE A 241 27.43 -7.84 -12.51
N LYS A 242 27.00 -6.95 -13.41
CA LYS A 242 27.73 -6.61 -14.64
C LYS A 242 29.11 -6.00 -14.38
N ASN A 243 29.26 -5.26 -13.28
CA ASN A 243 30.51 -4.60 -12.88
C ASN A 243 31.31 -5.38 -11.83
N SER A 244 30.94 -6.63 -11.51
CA SER A 244 31.65 -7.47 -10.55
C SER A 244 32.39 -8.61 -11.23
N GLU A 245 33.50 -8.99 -10.61
CA GLU A 245 34.28 -10.17 -10.96
C GLU A 245 34.00 -11.23 -9.90
N PHE A 246 33.30 -12.29 -10.26
CA PHE A 246 32.90 -13.32 -9.31
C PHE A 246 33.98 -14.39 -9.16
N ILE A 247 34.31 -14.69 -7.90
CA ILE A 247 35.30 -15.69 -7.50
C ILE A 247 34.62 -16.72 -6.60
N PHE A 248 34.69 -17.99 -7.00
CA PHE A 248 34.16 -19.10 -6.21
C PHE A 248 35.31 -19.79 -5.48
N LEU A 249 35.21 -19.90 -4.16
CA LEU A 249 36.19 -20.62 -3.35
C LEU A 249 35.51 -21.76 -2.59
N HIS A 250 35.94 -22.97 -2.89
CA HIS A 250 35.63 -24.20 -2.19
C HIS A 250 36.93 -24.80 -1.65
N ALA A 251 36.95 -25.40 -0.45
CA ALA A 251 38.22 -25.80 0.19
C ALA A 251 38.35 -27.30 0.51
N PHE A 252 37.25 -28.06 0.59
CA PHE A 252 37.28 -29.46 1.00
C PHE A 252 36.27 -30.30 0.22
N GLN A 253 36.75 -31.40 -0.39
CA GLN A 253 35.98 -32.42 -1.13
C GLN A 253 35.08 -31.92 -2.27
N ASP A 254 35.09 -30.62 -2.53
CA ASP A 254 34.28 -29.94 -3.52
C ASP A 254 35.15 -29.50 -4.70
N THR A 255 34.52 -29.29 -5.86
CA THR A 255 35.12 -28.86 -7.12
C THR A 255 34.28 -27.76 -7.73
N SER A 256 34.82 -27.03 -8.72
CA SER A 256 34.03 -26.02 -9.46
C SER A 256 32.83 -26.60 -10.23
N GLU A 257 32.74 -27.93 -10.33
CA GLU A 257 31.71 -28.66 -11.08
C GLU A 257 30.69 -29.38 -10.18
N SER A 258 30.77 -29.22 -8.85
CA SER A 258 29.87 -29.86 -7.89
C SER A 258 28.96 -28.86 -7.17
N VAL A 259 27.98 -29.37 -6.42
CA VAL A 259 26.94 -28.59 -5.72
C VAL A 259 26.26 -27.56 -6.64
N PHE A 260 25.95 -26.37 -6.14
CA PHE A 260 25.27 -25.32 -6.88
C PHE A 260 26.20 -24.47 -7.78
N TRP A 261 27.51 -24.74 -7.84
CA TRP A 261 28.46 -23.89 -8.56
C TRP A 261 28.17 -23.76 -10.07
N PRO A 262 27.90 -24.85 -10.81
CA PRO A 262 27.61 -24.76 -12.25
C PRO A 262 26.33 -23.97 -12.54
N TRP A 263 25.28 -24.24 -11.76
CA TRP A 263 24.00 -23.52 -11.84
C TRP A 263 24.20 -22.03 -11.52
N LEU A 264 24.90 -21.72 -10.42
CA LEU A 264 25.11 -20.34 -9.98
C LEU A 264 25.92 -19.55 -11.00
N LYS A 265 26.95 -20.15 -11.59
CA LYS A 265 27.71 -19.56 -12.69
C LYS A 265 26.81 -19.21 -13.87
N LYS A 266 25.97 -20.14 -14.31
CA LYS A 266 25.03 -19.93 -15.41
C LYS A 266 24.05 -18.79 -15.11
N GLU A 267 23.53 -18.70 -13.89
CA GLU A 267 22.61 -17.63 -13.50
C GLU A 267 23.30 -16.26 -13.41
N ILE A 268 24.52 -16.18 -12.89
CA ILE A 268 25.32 -14.95 -12.89
C ILE A 268 25.62 -14.49 -14.32
N GLU A 269 26.01 -15.41 -15.21
CA GLU A 269 26.33 -15.12 -16.61
C GLU A 269 25.09 -14.69 -17.41
N LYS A 270 23.91 -15.28 -17.16
CA LYS A 270 22.62 -14.82 -17.73
C LYS A 270 22.31 -13.37 -17.37
N GLN A 271 22.72 -12.91 -16.19
CA GLN A 271 22.55 -11.54 -15.72
C GLN A 271 23.66 -10.59 -16.21
N GLY A 272 24.56 -11.07 -17.08
CA GLY A 272 25.68 -10.31 -17.63
C GLY A 272 26.89 -10.17 -16.70
N GLY A 273 26.93 -10.93 -15.60
CA GLY A 273 28.09 -11.02 -14.71
C GLY A 273 29.18 -11.92 -15.27
N LYS A 274 30.40 -11.79 -14.74
CA LYS A 274 31.55 -12.60 -15.16
C LYS A 274 32.10 -13.40 -13.98
N VAL A 275 31.97 -14.72 -14.01
CA VAL A 275 32.72 -15.61 -13.12
C VAL A 275 34.13 -15.74 -13.69
N VAL A 276 35.09 -15.08 -13.04
CA VAL A 276 36.47 -14.97 -13.55
C VAL A 276 37.40 -16.02 -12.98
N PHE A 277 37.04 -16.61 -11.83
CA PHE A 277 37.91 -17.54 -11.12
C PHE A 277 37.12 -18.54 -10.27
N ALA A 278 37.21 -19.83 -10.61
CA ALA A 278 36.65 -20.94 -9.84
C ALA A 278 37.66 -22.11 -9.90
N PRO A 279 38.75 -22.05 -9.11
CA PRO A 279 39.85 -23.01 -9.22
C PRO A 279 39.54 -24.32 -8.51
N ASN A 280 40.03 -25.44 -9.05
CA ASN A 280 40.24 -26.64 -8.24
C ASN A 280 41.46 -26.40 -7.32
N LEU A 281 41.22 -26.32 -6.01
CA LEU A 281 42.27 -26.04 -5.03
C LEU A 281 43.16 -27.25 -4.75
N PRO A 282 44.44 -27.03 -4.35
CA PRO A 282 45.33 -28.13 -3.96
C PRO A 282 44.84 -28.85 -2.70
N ASN A 283 45.18 -30.13 -2.61
CA ASN A 283 44.91 -31.01 -1.47
C ASN A 283 43.43 -31.05 -1.03
N PRO A 284 42.44 -31.25 -1.93
CA PRO A 284 41.01 -31.11 -1.60
C PRO A 284 40.51 -32.15 -0.59
N ASN A 285 41.20 -33.28 -0.42
CA ASN A 285 40.85 -34.33 0.55
C ASN A 285 41.58 -34.18 1.90
N GLU A 286 42.69 -33.44 1.93
CA GLU A 286 43.50 -33.14 3.12
C GLU A 286 43.89 -31.65 3.08
N PRO A 287 42.91 -30.75 3.30
CA PRO A 287 43.08 -29.35 2.97
C PRO A 287 44.10 -28.70 3.89
N ASN A 288 45.03 -27.94 3.31
CA ASN A 288 45.86 -26.98 4.04
C ASN A 288 45.41 -25.58 3.61
N ILE A 289 44.71 -24.88 4.49
CA ILE A 289 44.07 -23.59 4.16
C ILE A 289 45.11 -22.51 3.84
N GLU A 290 46.30 -22.59 4.45
CA GLU A 290 47.38 -21.62 4.21
C GLU A 290 47.95 -21.80 2.80
N GLU A 291 48.25 -23.03 2.41
CA GLU A 291 48.70 -23.38 1.05
C GLU A 291 47.65 -23.05 -0.02
N GLN A 292 46.37 -23.35 0.28
CA GLN A 292 45.26 -23.01 -0.60
C GLN A 292 45.11 -21.48 -0.77
N ALA A 293 45.29 -20.70 0.30
CA ALA A 293 45.27 -19.24 0.24
C ALA A 293 46.43 -18.70 -0.62
N GLU A 294 47.65 -19.23 -0.44
CA GLU A 294 48.80 -18.87 -1.26
C GLU A 294 48.60 -19.22 -2.75
N PHE A 295 48.02 -20.40 -3.02
CA PHE A 295 47.67 -20.82 -4.37
C PHE A 295 46.70 -19.82 -5.02
N VAL A 296 45.65 -19.42 -4.30
CA VAL A 296 44.66 -18.43 -4.78
C VAL A 296 45.33 -17.08 -5.06
N LEU A 297 46.16 -16.56 -4.15
CA LEU A 297 46.89 -15.30 -4.32
C LEU A 297 47.86 -15.31 -5.52
N LYS A 298 48.46 -16.47 -5.81
CA LYS A 298 49.36 -16.63 -6.96
C LYS A 298 48.61 -16.68 -8.29
N LYS A 299 47.38 -17.20 -8.30
CA LYS A 299 46.59 -17.45 -9.52
C LYS A 299 45.64 -16.32 -9.88
N TYR A 300 45.19 -15.52 -8.91
CA TYR A 300 44.24 -14.45 -9.14
C TYR A 300 44.62 -13.16 -8.38
N LYS A 301 44.50 -12.02 -9.06
CA LYS A 301 44.75 -10.69 -8.49
C LYS A 301 43.43 -10.01 -8.17
N PHE A 302 43.10 -9.93 -6.88
CA PHE A 302 41.89 -9.28 -6.39
C PHE A 302 41.92 -7.77 -6.59
N ASN A 303 40.73 -7.20 -6.83
CA ASN A 303 40.51 -5.78 -7.03
C ASN A 303 39.19 -5.32 -6.37
N SER A 304 38.85 -4.04 -6.49
CA SER A 304 37.63 -3.47 -5.89
C SER A 304 36.31 -3.92 -6.55
N LYS A 305 36.37 -4.69 -7.65
CA LYS A 305 35.20 -5.34 -8.27
C LYS A 305 35.04 -6.80 -7.87
N SER A 306 36.02 -7.37 -7.16
CA SER A 306 36.00 -8.78 -6.78
C SER A 306 34.85 -9.07 -5.79
N VAL A 307 34.02 -10.06 -6.12
CA VAL A 307 32.99 -10.62 -5.26
C VAL A 307 33.32 -12.08 -5.00
N ILE A 308 33.64 -12.41 -3.75
CA ILE A 308 34.00 -13.77 -3.34
C ILE A 308 32.74 -14.47 -2.81
N ILE A 309 32.43 -15.63 -3.36
CA ILE A 309 31.37 -16.52 -2.87
C ILE A 309 32.03 -17.81 -2.42
N THR A 310 31.65 -18.27 -1.23
CA THR A 310 32.26 -19.45 -0.61
C THR A 310 31.19 -20.39 -0.10
N HIS A 311 31.54 -21.68 -0.03
CA HIS A 311 30.71 -22.70 0.59
C HIS A 311 31.52 -23.47 1.63
N SER A 312 30.91 -23.71 2.79
CA SER A 312 31.47 -24.52 3.87
C SER A 312 32.90 -24.09 4.24
N LEU A 313 33.89 -25.00 4.16
CA LEU A 313 35.30 -24.71 4.46
C LEU A 313 35.92 -23.62 3.55
N GLY A 314 35.31 -23.32 2.40
CA GLY A 314 35.66 -22.17 1.58
C GLY A 314 35.54 -20.84 2.34
N GLY A 315 34.60 -20.73 3.29
CA GLY A 315 34.49 -19.55 4.16
C GLY A 315 35.68 -19.40 5.11
N VAL A 316 36.19 -20.52 5.64
CA VAL A 316 37.43 -20.55 6.45
C VAL A 316 38.63 -20.11 5.62
N LEU A 317 38.71 -20.59 4.37
CA LEU A 317 39.72 -20.14 3.41
C LEU A 317 39.63 -18.63 3.14
N ALA A 318 38.44 -18.09 2.88
CA ALA A 318 38.26 -16.66 2.68
C ALA A 318 38.71 -15.86 3.92
N MET A 319 38.34 -16.29 5.13
CA MET A 319 38.76 -15.63 6.38
C MET A 319 40.29 -15.62 6.57
N LYS A 320 41.01 -16.64 6.09
CA LYS A 320 42.49 -16.67 6.09
C LYS A 320 43.13 -15.90 4.93
N LEU A 321 42.45 -15.84 3.79
CA LEU A 321 42.89 -15.18 2.57
C LEU A 321 42.78 -13.65 2.67
N LEU A 322 41.63 -13.12 3.11
CA LEU A 322 41.30 -11.69 3.10
C LEU A 322 42.36 -10.81 3.79
N PRO A 323 42.88 -11.16 4.99
CA PRO A 323 43.91 -10.38 5.66
C PRO A 323 45.19 -10.17 4.83
N LYS A 324 45.49 -11.08 3.90
CA LYS A 324 46.68 -11.04 3.03
C LYS A 324 46.48 -10.17 1.79
N LEU A 325 45.26 -9.71 1.51
CA LEU A 325 44.98 -8.89 0.33
C LEU A 325 45.53 -7.47 0.48
N GLY A 326 46.20 -6.99 -0.56
CA GLY A 326 46.66 -5.59 -0.67
C GLY A 326 45.54 -4.59 -1.00
N THR A 327 44.38 -5.07 -1.45
CA THR A 327 43.23 -4.25 -1.87
C THR A 327 41.95 -4.74 -1.19
N LYS A 328 41.02 -3.81 -0.96
CA LYS A 328 39.68 -4.07 -0.47
C LYS A 328 38.80 -4.63 -1.61
N ILE A 329 38.12 -5.74 -1.37
CA ILE A 329 37.17 -6.35 -2.32
C ILE A 329 35.77 -5.77 -2.14
N LYS A 330 34.91 -5.97 -3.13
CA LYS A 330 33.54 -5.44 -3.14
C LYS A 330 32.63 -6.14 -2.13
N LYS A 331 32.55 -7.47 -2.20
CA LYS A 331 31.65 -8.26 -1.35
C LYS A 331 32.21 -9.64 -1.06
N LEU A 332 31.98 -10.13 0.15
CA LEU A 332 32.20 -11.51 0.55
C LEU A 332 30.85 -12.14 0.92
N ILE A 333 30.54 -13.29 0.33
CA ILE A 333 29.35 -14.09 0.62
C ILE A 333 29.82 -15.45 1.14
N MET A 334 29.44 -15.79 2.37
CA MET A 334 29.80 -17.05 3.00
C MET A 334 28.58 -17.93 3.20
N VAL A 335 28.54 -19.07 2.53
CA VAL A 335 27.44 -20.03 2.59
C VAL A 335 27.81 -21.17 3.54
N ALA A 336 27.07 -21.28 4.65
CA ALA A 336 27.26 -22.28 5.71
C ALA A 336 28.71 -22.43 6.24
N PRO A 337 29.44 -21.34 6.55
CA PRO A 337 30.82 -21.45 7.03
C PRO A 337 30.88 -22.03 8.46
N PRO A 338 31.77 -23.02 8.73
CA PRO A 338 32.10 -23.40 10.09
C PRO A 338 33.03 -22.37 10.74
N LEU A 339 32.84 -22.12 12.04
CA LEU A 339 33.74 -21.29 12.84
C LEU A 339 34.79 -22.12 13.59
N ARG A 340 34.45 -23.37 13.91
CA ARG A 340 35.24 -24.33 14.69
C ARG A 340 34.86 -25.75 14.30
N THR A 341 35.57 -26.73 14.85
CA THR A 341 35.50 -28.16 14.49
C THR A 341 34.36 -28.94 15.14
N GLU A 342 33.41 -28.25 15.77
CA GLU A 342 32.21 -28.81 16.38
C GLU A 342 31.09 -28.95 15.32
N PHE A 343 30.73 -30.19 14.97
CA PHE A 343 29.71 -30.47 13.94
C PHE A 343 28.53 -31.25 14.53
N LEU A 344 27.33 -31.04 13.98
CA LEU A 344 26.07 -31.61 14.47
C LEU A 344 25.94 -33.12 14.19
N ASP A 345 26.60 -33.64 13.16
CA ASP A 345 26.46 -35.04 12.74
C ASP A 345 27.36 -36.03 13.52
N GLY A 346 28.11 -35.56 14.52
CA GLY A 346 28.96 -36.38 15.37
C GLY A 346 30.15 -37.04 14.67
N LYS A 347 30.40 -36.74 13.39
CA LYS A 347 31.53 -37.32 12.64
C LYS A 347 32.82 -36.57 12.92
N LYS A 348 33.86 -37.30 13.34
CA LYS A 348 35.23 -36.77 13.40
C LYS A 348 35.77 -36.52 12.00
N ARG A 349 36.41 -35.37 11.80
CA ARG A 349 36.96 -34.98 10.50
C ARG A 349 38.41 -34.54 10.69
N PRO A 350 39.37 -35.46 10.89
CA PRO A 350 40.76 -35.11 11.17
C PRO A 350 41.41 -34.21 10.11
N ALA A 351 41.02 -34.36 8.84
CA ALA A 351 41.47 -33.52 7.73
C ALA A 351 41.00 -32.07 7.85
N VAL A 352 39.77 -31.84 8.32
CA VAL A 352 39.21 -30.51 8.56
C VAL A 352 39.78 -29.91 9.85
N GLU A 353 39.91 -30.72 10.90
CA GLU A 353 40.48 -30.30 12.19
C GLU A 353 41.90 -29.75 12.02
N LYS A 354 42.72 -30.42 11.19
CA LYS A 354 44.12 -30.02 10.92
C LYS A 354 44.26 -28.98 9.79
N ALA A 355 43.16 -28.53 9.19
CA ALA A 355 43.22 -27.71 7.99
C ALA A 355 43.83 -26.32 8.23
N CYS A 356 43.67 -25.79 9.45
CA CYS A 356 44.30 -24.56 9.92
C CYS A 356 44.33 -24.51 11.46
N ASP A 357 44.84 -23.42 12.02
CA ASP A 357 44.87 -23.15 13.46
C ASP A 357 43.52 -22.67 14.06
N TRP A 358 42.50 -22.46 13.21
CA TRP A 358 41.17 -21.93 13.56
C TRP A 358 41.16 -20.56 14.27
N ASN A 359 42.25 -19.78 14.17
CA ASN A 359 42.34 -18.43 14.68
C ASN A 359 42.10 -17.40 13.57
N PHE A 360 41.19 -16.44 13.79
CA PHE A 360 40.82 -15.45 12.79
C PHE A 360 40.95 -14.02 13.31
N ASP A 361 41.58 -13.15 12.52
CA ASP A 361 41.63 -11.71 12.76
C ASP A 361 40.41 -11.03 12.14
N PHE A 362 39.28 -11.08 12.86
CA PHE A 362 37.99 -10.55 12.39
C PHE A 362 38.03 -9.06 12.04
N ASN A 363 38.85 -8.27 12.74
CA ASN A 363 39.01 -6.84 12.46
C ASN A 363 39.65 -6.64 11.08
N ARG A 364 40.76 -7.33 10.81
CA ARG A 364 41.45 -7.22 9.53
C ARG A 364 40.64 -7.83 8.38
N ILE A 365 39.86 -8.88 8.63
CA ILE A 365 38.93 -9.45 7.62
C ILE A 365 37.88 -8.41 7.22
N LYS A 366 37.22 -7.79 8.21
CA LYS A 366 36.18 -6.78 8.00
C LYS A 366 36.67 -5.59 7.18
N GLU A 367 37.89 -5.12 7.42
CA GLU A 367 38.48 -4.00 6.68
C GLU A 367 38.68 -4.30 5.19
N LYS A 368 38.80 -5.58 4.81
CA LYS A 368 39.17 -6.02 3.46
C LYS A 368 37.98 -6.27 2.54
N SER A 369 36.74 -6.12 3.00
CA SER A 369 35.53 -6.18 2.18
C SER A 369 34.65 -4.94 2.39
N GLU A 370 34.02 -4.40 1.35
CA GLU A 370 33.06 -3.30 1.52
C GLU A 370 31.76 -3.77 2.18
N SER A 371 31.35 -5.01 1.89
CA SER A 371 30.20 -5.66 2.49
C SER A 371 30.46 -7.15 2.69
N ILE A 372 29.83 -7.74 3.70
CA ILE A 372 29.94 -9.17 4.01
C ILE A 372 28.53 -9.68 4.31
N THR A 373 28.17 -10.82 3.71
CA THR A 373 26.93 -11.54 3.97
C THR A 373 27.27 -12.97 4.39
N VAL A 374 26.63 -13.46 5.44
CA VAL A 374 26.79 -14.82 5.97
C VAL A 374 25.44 -15.52 5.95
N ILE A 375 25.37 -16.62 5.21
CA ILE A 375 24.15 -17.38 4.97
C ILE A 375 24.21 -18.68 5.76
N ALA A 376 23.16 -18.95 6.54
CA ALA A 376 22.97 -20.19 7.29
C ALA A 376 21.75 -20.96 6.78
N ASP A 377 21.87 -22.28 6.77
CA ASP A 377 20.75 -23.19 6.52
C ASP A 377 20.09 -23.55 7.86
N GLU A 378 18.79 -23.26 8.00
CA GLU A 378 18.00 -23.59 9.18
C GLU A 378 17.96 -25.11 9.44
N LYS A 379 18.08 -25.91 8.37
CA LYS A 379 18.06 -27.38 8.42
C LYS A 379 19.45 -27.99 8.19
N ASP A 380 20.51 -27.25 8.50
CA ASP A 380 21.87 -27.77 8.42
C ASP A 380 22.08 -28.88 9.45
N HIS A 381 22.41 -30.08 8.99
CA HIS A 381 22.72 -31.23 9.86
C HIS A 381 24.22 -31.40 10.11
N ILE A 382 25.06 -30.53 9.55
CA ILE A 382 26.52 -30.59 9.64
C ILE A 382 27.04 -29.43 10.47
N VAL A 383 26.78 -28.19 10.05
CA VAL A 383 27.30 -26.98 10.71
C VAL A 383 26.20 -26.37 11.58
N PRO A 384 26.42 -26.20 12.89
CA PRO A 384 25.47 -25.51 13.75
C PRO A 384 25.23 -24.07 13.28
N VAL A 385 23.98 -23.61 13.22
CA VAL A 385 23.61 -22.22 12.87
C VAL A 385 24.34 -21.18 13.73
N SER A 386 24.72 -21.53 14.97
CA SER A 386 25.52 -20.66 15.84
C SER A 386 26.87 -20.28 15.25
N HIS A 387 27.48 -21.10 14.39
CA HIS A 387 28.76 -20.79 13.74
C HIS A 387 28.64 -19.62 12.76
N PRO A 388 27.83 -19.71 11.67
CA PRO A 388 27.55 -18.58 10.79
C PRO A 388 27.07 -17.32 11.53
N LYS A 389 26.21 -17.49 12.54
CA LYS A 389 25.68 -16.36 13.33
C LYS A 389 26.79 -15.62 14.07
N GLU A 390 27.65 -16.35 14.77
CA GLU A 390 28.78 -15.77 15.51
C GLU A 390 29.80 -15.12 14.56
N ILE A 391 30.05 -15.72 13.39
CA ILE A 391 30.89 -15.11 12.34
C ILE A 391 30.29 -13.78 11.90
N ALA A 392 28.98 -13.73 11.65
CA ALA A 392 28.31 -12.52 11.21
C ALA A 392 28.39 -11.40 12.26
N GLU A 393 28.15 -11.73 13.53
CA GLU A 393 28.27 -10.79 14.66
C GLU A 393 29.68 -10.22 14.76
N ARG A 394 30.72 -11.08 14.72
CA ARG A 394 32.13 -10.67 14.83
C ARG A 394 32.61 -9.83 13.65
N LEU A 395 32.10 -10.08 12.45
CA LEU A 395 32.41 -9.29 11.24
C LEU A 395 31.53 -8.05 11.08
N SER A 396 30.50 -7.89 11.90
CA SER A 396 29.41 -6.93 11.65
C SER A 396 28.82 -7.10 10.24
N ALA A 397 28.65 -8.36 9.83
CA ALA A 397 28.13 -8.75 8.54
C ALA A 397 26.61 -8.88 8.57
N GLU A 398 26.00 -8.86 7.39
CA GLU A 398 24.60 -9.26 7.22
C GLU A 398 24.46 -10.76 7.48
N PHE A 399 23.50 -11.13 8.33
CA PHE A 399 23.19 -12.53 8.64
C PHE A 399 21.87 -12.93 7.99
N VAL A 400 21.92 -13.97 7.17
CA VAL A 400 20.76 -14.51 6.44
C VAL A 400 20.52 -15.93 6.91
N LEU A 401 19.36 -16.17 7.52
CA LEU A 401 18.88 -17.51 7.85
C LEU A 401 17.82 -17.91 6.82
N THR A 402 18.06 -19.01 6.12
CA THR A 402 17.16 -19.53 5.08
C THR A 402 17.13 -21.05 5.13
N THR A 403 16.25 -21.70 4.36
CA THR A 403 16.25 -23.16 4.19
C THR A 403 16.86 -23.51 2.83
N GLY A 404 18.00 -24.22 2.83
CA GLY A 404 18.59 -24.73 1.59
C GLY A 404 17.68 -25.76 0.90
N ASN A 405 17.79 -25.88 -0.43
CA ASN A 405 17.06 -26.92 -1.17
C ASN A 405 17.48 -28.33 -0.71
N LYS A 406 18.72 -28.48 -0.28
CA LYS A 406 19.23 -29.64 0.46
C LYS A 406 20.08 -29.18 1.63
N SER A 407 20.07 -29.95 2.72
CA SER A 407 20.83 -29.65 3.94
C SER A 407 22.29 -29.26 3.64
N HIS A 408 22.76 -28.19 4.28
CA HIS A 408 24.09 -27.61 4.12
C HIS A 408 24.35 -27.06 2.69
N PHE A 409 23.29 -26.66 1.98
CA PHE A 409 23.35 -26.13 0.59
C PHE A 409 24.03 -27.09 -0.41
N ASN A 410 23.80 -28.39 -0.28
CA ASN A 410 24.40 -29.42 -1.13
C ASN A 410 23.56 -29.77 -2.37
N SER A 411 22.59 -28.91 -2.74
CA SER A 411 21.77 -29.09 -3.94
C SER A 411 22.54 -28.66 -5.21
N GLU A 412 22.07 -29.10 -6.37
CA GLU A 412 22.53 -28.60 -7.68
C GLU A 412 22.03 -27.17 -7.95
N GLU A 413 20.95 -26.75 -7.29
CA GLU A 413 20.38 -25.42 -7.42
C GLU A 413 20.11 -24.84 -6.02
N GLU A 414 20.58 -23.62 -5.75
CA GLU A 414 20.36 -22.90 -4.50
C GLU A 414 19.94 -21.44 -4.76
N PRO A 415 18.66 -21.18 -5.16
CA PRO A 415 18.12 -19.85 -5.43
C PRO A 415 18.40 -18.81 -4.34
N HIS A 416 18.43 -19.24 -3.08
CA HIS A 416 18.69 -18.40 -1.93
C HIS A 416 20.09 -17.76 -1.96
N VAL A 417 21.11 -18.47 -2.47
CA VAL A 417 22.46 -17.92 -2.63
C VAL A 417 22.49 -16.86 -3.72
N LEU A 418 21.74 -17.08 -4.81
CA LEU A 418 21.60 -16.11 -5.89
C LEU A 418 20.89 -14.83 -5.45
N ASN A 419 19.91 -14.92 -4.55
CA ASN A 419 19.21 -13.75 -4.01
C ASN A 419 20.13 -12.81 -3.22
N GLU A 420 21.22 -13.31 -2.64
CA GLU A 420 22.21 -12.46 -1.96
C GLU A 420 23.22 -11.83 -2.93
N ILE A 421 23.22 -12.28 -4.19
CA ILE A 421 24.03 -11.75 -5.30
C ILE A 421 23.21 -10.76 -6.14
N VAL A 422 21.92 -11.02 -6.32
CA VAL A 422 20.99 -10.21 -7.08
C VAL A 422 20.20 -9.31 -6.13
N ALA A 423 20.29 -7.99 -6.28
CA ALA A 423 19.43 -7.09 -5.53
C ALA A 423 17.95 -7.41 -5.82
N THR A 424 17.26 -7.96 -4.82
CA THR A 424 15.81 -8.19 -4.86
C THR A 424 15.12 -7.12 -4.05
N ILE A 425 13.90 -6.79 -4.45
CA ILE A 425 13.09 -5.78 -3.78
C ILE A 425 11.72 -6.38 -3.47
N PRO A 426 11.36 -6.47 -2.18
CA PRO A 426 10.01 -6.87 -1.80
C PRO A 426 9.05 -5.78 -2.22
N ILE A 427 8.04 -6.11 -3.01
CA ILE A 427 6.96 -5.20 -3.36
C ILE A 427 5.67 -5.77 -2.78
N PHE A 428 5.00 -5.00 -1.93
CA PHE A 428 3.70 -5.38 -1.40
C PHE A 428 2.60 -5.08 -2.42
N THR A 429 1.65 -5.99 -2.59
CA THR A 429 0.45 -5.79 -3.39
C THR A 429 -0.76 -6.49 -2.79
N THR A 430 -1.92 -5.84 -2.84
CA THR A 430 -3.23 -6.42 -2.52
C THR A 430 -3.87 -7.12 -3.74
N ARG A 431 -3.22 -7.02 -4.91
CA ARG A 431 -3.73 -7.48 -6.21
C ARG A 431 -2.75 -8.45 -6.87
N ILE A 432 -2.44 -9.55 -6.19
CA ILE A 432 -1.55 -10.60 -6.73
C ILE A 432 -2.10 -11.19 -8.05
N ASP A 433 -3.43 -11.21 -8.20
CA ASP A 433 -4.13 -11.63 -9.41
C ASP A 433 -3.69 -10.86 -10.66
N THR A 434 -3.20 -9.62 -10.49
CA THR A 434 -2.79 -8.75 -11.59
C THR A 434 -1.29 -8.80 -11.92
N LEU A 435 -0.51 -9.66 -11.26
CA LEU A 435 0.96 -9.69 -11.38
C LEU A 435 1.48 -9.94 -12.81
N PHE A 436 0.72 -10.68 -13.63
CA PHE A 436 1.04 -10.88 -15.05
C PHE A 436 0.93 -9.60 -15.90
N GLY A 437 0.22 -8.59 -15.39
CA GLY A 437 -0.06 -7.31 -16.04
C GLY A 437 0.92 -6.21 -15.66
N VAL A 438 1.94 -6.51 -14.85
CA VAL A 438 2.96 -5.52 -14.45
C VAL A 438 3.76 -5.10 -15.68
N THR A 439 3.77 -3.81 -15.98
CA THR A 439 4.50 -3.25 -17.13
C THR A 439 5.61 -2.27 -16.74
N PHE A 440 5.70 -1.88 -15.47
CA PHE A 440 6.81 -1.14 -14.87
C PHE A 440 6.76 -1.24 -13.34
N VAL A 441 7.83 -0.80 -12.68
CA VAL A 441 7.92 -0.69 -11.22
C VAL A 441 8.22 0.76 -10.86
N VAL A 442 7.61 1.28 -9.79
CA VAL A 442 7.80 2.66 -9.34
C VAL A 442 8.34 2.69 -7.92
N PHE A 443 9.41 3.45 -7.71
CA PHE A 443 10.01 3.70 -6.40
C PHE A 443 9.64 5.07 -5.85
N ALA A 444 9.57 5.14 -4.53
CA ALA A 444 9.64 6.41 -3.82
C ALA A 444 10.99 7.10 -4.17
N PRO A 445 11.00 8.40 -4.54
CA PRO A 445 12.23 9.13 -4.82
C PRO A 445 13.22 9.10 -3.66
N GLU A 446 12.74 9.00 -2.43
CA GLU A 446 13.55 8.94 -1.20
C GLU A 446 14.16 7.55 -0.95
N HIS A 447 13.79 6.53 -1.73
CA HIS A 447 14.22 5.16 -1.49
C HIS A 447 15.76 5.03 -1.55
N PRO A 448 16.42 4.41 -0.54
CA PRO A 448 17.89 4.42 -0.42
C PRO A 448 18.65 3.81 -1.61
N LEU A 449 18.03 2.86 -2.32
CA LEU A 449 18.64 2.25 -3.50
C LEU A 449 18.65 3.18 -4.72
N VAL A 450 17.69 4.10 -4.82
CA VAL A 450 17.54 4.96 -5.99
C VAL A 450 18.74 5.89 -6.13
N ASP A 451 19.15 6.57 -5.04
CA ASP A 451 20.33 7.44 -5.05
C ASP A 451 21.59 6.67 -5.46
N LYS A 452 21.76 5.44 -4.94
CA LYS A 452 22.86 4.55 -5.31
C LYS A 452 22.83 4.18 -6.79
N TRP A 453 21.65 3.93 -7.36
CA TRP A 453 21.51 3.48 -8.74
C TRP A 453 21.73 4.57 -9.77
N VAL A 454 21.36 5.82 -9.46
CA VAL A 454 21.53 6.93 -10.40
C VAL A 454 22.91 7.57 -10.32
N LYS A 455 23.62 7.41 -9.19
CA LYS A 455 24.94 8.02 -8.98
C LYS A 455 25.93 7.67 -10.10
N GLY A 456 26.60 8.69 -10.65
CA GLY A 456 27.56 8.57 -11.75
C GLY A 456 26.92 8.28 -13.12
N THR A 457 25.59 8.22 -13.21
CA THR A 457 24.88 8.01 -14.48
C THR A 457 24.33 9.33 -15.02
N LYS A 458 23.88 9.33 -16.29
CA LYS A 458 23.17 10.47 -16.89
C LYS A 458 21.86 10.83 -16.16
N TYR A 459 21.34 9.96 -15.30
CA TYR A 459 20.11 10.16 -14.54
C TYR A 459 20.32 10.87 -13.19
N GLU A 460 21.56 11.01 -12.70
CA GLU A 460 21.84 11.59 -11.38
C GLU A 460 21.33 13.03 -11.23
N ALA A 461 21.71 13.91 -12.17
CA ALA A 461 21.33 15.33 -12.09
C ALA A 461 19.82 15.55 -12.24
N PRO A 462 19.12 14.92 -13.22
CA PRO A 462 17.67 14.97 -13.29
C PRO A 462 16.97 14.41 -12.04
N PHE A 463 17.45 13.29 -11.50
CA PHE A 463 16.89 12.69 -10.29
C PHE A 463 17.01 13.63 -9.08
N LYS A 464 18.18 14.25 -8.87
CA LYS A 464 18.36 15.20 -7.76
C LYS A 464 17.42 16.39 -7.87
N LYS A 465 17.15 16.87 -9.09
CA LYS A 465 16.16 17.92 -9.32
C LYS A 465 14.74 17.43 -8.97
N PHE A 466 14.36 16.26 -9.48
CA PHE A 466 13.06 15.65 -9.20
C PHE A 466 12.83 15.42 -7.70
N LEU A 467 13.83 14.88 -6.99
CA LEU A 467 13.78 14.68 -5.55
C LEU A 467 13.56 15.99 -4.77
N GLN A 468 14.16 17.11 -5.21
CA GLN A 468 13.95 18.41 -4.59
C GLN A 468 12.56 19.00 -4.88
N GLU A 469 11.95 18.64 -6.00
CA GLU A 469 10.57 19.00 -6.32
C GLU A 469 9.60 18.20 -5.45
N VAL A 470 9.76 16.87 -5.38
CA VAL A 470 8.89 16.00 -4.57
C VAL A 470 8.97 16.33 -3.08
N LYS A 471 10.15 16.73 -2.57
CA LYS A 471 10.31 17.19 -1.17
C LYS A 471 9.50 18.44 -0.81
N LYS A 472 8.96 19.17 -1.78
CA LYS A 472 8.05 20.30 -1.54
C LYS A 472 6.60 19.88 -1.44
N GLU A 473 6.29 18.67 -1.89
CA GLU A 473 4.95 18.08 -1.79
C GLU A 473 4.81 17.37 -0.45
N THR A 474 3.70 17.58 0.22
CA THR A 474 3.34 16.81 1.41
C THR A 474 2.93 15.39 1.04
N ARG A 475 3.09 14.44 1.97
CA ARG A 475 2.53 13.08 1.84
C ARG A 475 1.06 13.06 1.39
N MET A 476 0.22 13.98 1.91
CA MET A 476 -1.19 14.06 1.52
C MET A 476 -1.37 14.49 0.06
N GLN A 477 -0.63 15.50 -0.40
CA GLN A 477 -0.67 15.92 -1.80
C GLN A 477 -0.21 14.79 -2.73
N ARG A 478 0.82 14.04 -2.33
CA ARG A 478 1.35 12.89 -3.09
C ARG A 478 0.35 11.73 -3.20
N LEU A 479 -0.39 11.45 -2.13
CA LEU A 479 -1.36 10.36 -2.07
C LEU A 479 -2.78 10.75 -2.51
N ALA A 480 -3.02 12.05 -2.77
CA ALA A 480 -4.31 12.52 -3.26
C ALA A 480 -4.65 11.87 -4.61
N ALA A 481 -5.92 11.47 -4.76
CA ALA A 481 -6.44 11.00 -6.04
C ALA A 481 -6.27 12.09 -7.10
N GLU A 482 -6.69 13.31 -6.76
CA GLU A 482 -6.50 14.52 -7.54
C GLU A 482 -5.04 15.00 -7.44
N GLY A 483 -4.30 14.94 -8.54
CA GLY A 483 -2.91 15.42 -8.60
C GLY A 483 -2.12 14.76 -9.72
N GLU A 484 -1.21 15.52 -10.33
CA GLU A 484 -0.35 15.05 -11.42
C GLU A 484 0.62 13.95 -10.93
N LYS A 485 0.58 12.78 -11.58
CA LYS A 485 1.41 11.62 -11.25
C LYS A 485 2.73 11.73 -11.99
N LYS A 486 3.66 12.51 -11.44
CA LYS A 486 4.96 12.78 -12.06
C LYS A 486 5.95 11.66 -11.79
N GLY A 487 6.83 11.40 -12.75
CA GLY A 487 7.96 10.53 -12.52
C GLY A 487 9.01 10.58 -13.61
N MET A 488 10.06 9.79 -13.41
CA MET A 488 11.12 9.66 -14.39
C MET A 488 11.71 8.25 -14.41
N PHE A 489 12.09 7.82 -15.60
CA PHE A 489 12.87 6.61 -15.78
C PHE A 489 14.29 6.83 -15.24
N ILE A 490 14.80 5.86 -14.47
CA ILE A 490 16.12 5.97 -13.83
C ILE A 490 17.20 5.10 -14.48
N GLY A 491 16.93 4.57 -15.68
CA GLY A 491 17.91 3.76 -16.40
C GLY A 491 18.07 2.34 -15.88
N ARG A 492 17.06 1.80 -15.20
CA ARG A 492 17.06 0.48 -14.58
C ARG A 492 15.83 -0.29 -14.98
N HIS A 493 15.93 -1.61 -14.93
CA HIS A 493 14.79 -2.48 -15.13
C HIS A 493 14.64 -3.44 -13.96
N ALA A 494 13.45 -3.99 -13.81
CA ALA A 494 13.14 -5.07 -12.88
C ALA A 494 12.63 -6.26 -13.69
N MET A 495 12.77 -7.45 -13.15
CA MET A 495 12.26 -8.67 -13.74
C MET A 495 10.98 -9.07 -13.03
N ASN A 496 9.91 -9.23 -13.81
CA ASN A 496 8.68 -9.81 -13.31
C ASN A 496 8.95 -11.28 -12.92
N PRO A 497 8.72 -11.68 -11.66
CA PRO A 497 9.11 -13.02 -11.20
C PRO A 497 8.23 -14.14 -11.76
N LEU A 498 7.02 -13.83 -12.26
CA LEU A 498 6.14 -14.83 -12.86
C LEU A 498 6.36 -14.98 -14.37
N THR A 499 6.50 -13.86 -15.09
CA THR A 499 6.63 -13.90 -16.56
C THR A 499 8.07 -13.95 -17.04
N GLY A 500 9.03 -13.55 -16.19
CA GLY A 500 10.44 -13.34 -16.58
C GLY A 500 10.64 -12.10 -17.46
N GLU A 501 9.59 -11.33 -17.75
CA GLU A 501 9.66 -10.12 -18.57
C GLU A 501 10.43 -9.02 -17.83
N GLU A 502 11.30 -8.33 -18.56
CA GLU A 502 12.00 -7.14 -18.09
C GLU A 502 11.08 -5.92 -18.21
N VAL A 503 10.89 -5.20 -17.11
CA VAL A 503 10.02 -4.02 -17.01
C VAL A 503 10.83 -2.82 -16.50
N PRO A 504 10.63 -1.60 -17.02
CA PRO A 504 11.41 -0.44 -16.61
C PRO A 504 11.11 -0.03 -15.16
N VAL A 505 12.13 0.51 -14.49
CA VAL A 505 12.03 1.07 -13.15
C VAL A 505 11.99 2.58 -13.24
N TYR A 506 10.95 3.14 -12.62
CA TYR A 506 10.71 4.57 -12.49
C TYR A 506 10.80 5.00 -11.03
N VAL A 507 10.95 6.30 -10.83
CA VAL A 507 10.62 6.97 -9.57
C VAL A 507 9.39 7.84 -9.79
N GLY A 508 8.50 7.91 -8.80
CA GLY A 508 7.25 8.65 -8.92
C GLY A 508 6.84 9.35 -7.63
N ASN A 509 6.23 10.54 -7.74
CA ASN A 509 5.83 11.32 -6.57
C ASN A 509 4.72 10.65 -5.74
N PHE A 510 3.90 9.80 -6.35
CA PHE A 510 2.78 9.12 -5.70
C PHE A 510 3.16 7.84 -4.92
N VAL A 511 4.43 7.45 -4.93
CA VAL A 511 4.96 6.34 -4.11
C VAL A 511 5.70 6.93 -2.92
N VAL A 512 5.39 6.47 -1.72
CA VAL A 512 5.96 7.00 -0.45
C VAL A 512 6.79 5.93 0.24
N GLN A 513 7.94 6.32 0.82
CA GLN A 513 8.92 5.38 1.37
C GLN A 513 8.43 4.61 2.60
N ASP A 514 7.52 5.20 3.38
CA ASP A 514 6.97 4.64 4.61
C ASP A 514 5.83 3.65 4.38
N TYR A 515 5.40 3.46 3.11
CA TYR A 515 4.36 2.50 2.74
C TYR A 515 4.95 1.29 2.02
N GLY A 516 4.73 0.09 2.57
CA GLY A 516 5.36 -1.14 2.09
C GLY A 516 6.89 -1.03 2.13
N ALA A 517 7.55 -1.44 1.05
CA ALA A 517 9.00 -1.29 0.90
C ALA A 517 9.42 0.02 0.20
N GLY A 518 8.53 1.01 0.07
CA GLY A 518 8.80 2.22 -0.71
C GLY A 518 8.90 1.98 -2.21
N ALA A 519 8.26 0.92 -2.70
CA ALA A 519 8.19 0.54 -4.11
C ALA A 519 6.85 -0.17 -4.39
N VAL A 520 6.31 0.05 -5.59
CA VAL A 520 5.06 -0.57 -6.05
C VAL A 520 5.24 -1.16 -7.45
N MET A 521 4.59 -2.30 -7.69
CA MET A 521 4.43 -2.84 -9.04
C MET A 521 3.29 -2.07 -9.70
N ALA A 522 3.48 -1.65 -10.95
CA ALA A 522 2.47 -0.89 -11.65
C ALA A 522 1.73 -1.78 -12.65
N VAL A 523 0.40 -1.83 -12.54
CA VAL A 523 -0.47 -2.56 -13.45
C VAL A 523 -1.50 -1.60 -14.07
N PRO A 524 -1.11 -0.88 -15.13
CA PRO A 524 -1.92 0.20 -15.71
C PRO A 524 -3.32 -0.21 -16.14
N ALA A 525 -3.50 -1.48 -16.51
CA ALA A 525 -4.80 -1.97 -16.89
C ALA A 525 -5.78 -2.00 -15.70
N HIS A 526 -5.31 -2.09 -14.46
CA HIS A 526 -6.13 -2.42 -13.29
C HIS A 526 -5.97 -1.47 -12.10
N ASP A 527 -5.09 -0.47 -12.18
CA ASP A 527 -4.97 0.64 -11.22
C ASP A 527 -4.97 1.97 -11.98
N GLN A 528 -5.83 2.89 -11.55
CA GLN A 528 -6.04 4.18 -12.22
C GLN A 528 -4.82 5.10 -12.15
N ARG A 529 -4.05 5.08 -11.06
CA ARG A 529 -2.84 5.90 -10.89
C ARG A 529 -1.74 5.39 -11.83
N ASP A 530 -1.60 4.08 -11.91
CA ASP A 530 -0.67 3.44 -12.84
C ASP A 530 -1.06 3.71 -14.29
N PHE A 531 -2.36 3.75 -14.58
CA PHE A 531 -2.88 4.07 -15.91
C PHE A 531 -2.51 5.49 -16.35
N GLU A 532 -2.78 6.48 -15.51
CA GLU A 532 -2.45 7.89 -15.76
C GLU A 532 -0.95 8.05 -16.01
N PHE A 533 -0.13 7.47 -15.14
CA PHE A 533 1.32 7.45 -15.29
C PHE A 533 1.77 6.77 -16.59
N ALA A 534 1.17 5.62 -16.92
CA ALA A 534 1.49 4.89 -18.14
C ALA A 534 1.14 5.69 -19.40
N ARG A 535 0.02 6.43 -19.41
CA ARG A 535 -0.35 7.27 -20.55
C ARG A 535 0.65 8.41 -20.76
N GLU A 536 1.03 9.09 -19.68
CA GLU A 536 2.02 10.18 -19.73
C GLU A 536 3.36 9.70 -20.29
N HIS A 537 3.84 8.55 -19.80
CA HIS A 537 5.13 7.99 -20.19
C HIS A 537 5.07 7.02 -21.39
N LYS A 538 3.89 6.85 -22.01
CA LYS A 538 3.64 5.94 -23.15
C LYS A 538 4.09 4.49 -22.85
N LEU A 539 3.82 4.04 -21.62
CA LEU A 539 4.14 2.69 -21.16
C LEU A 539 3.05 1.68 -21.58
N PRO A 540 3.39 0.39 -21.70
CA PRO A 540 2.42 -0.62 -22.08
C PRO A 540 1.28 -0.77 -21.07
N VAL A 541 0.08 -1.06 -21.56
CA VAL A 541 -1.11 -1.38 -20.76
C VAL A 541 -1.51 -2.82 -21.09
N LYS A 542 -1.38 -3.74 -20.12
CA LYS A 542 -1.62 -5.17 -20.31
C LYS A 542 -2.79 -5.64 -19.45
N GLU A 543 -3.90 -5.98 -20.09
CA GLU A 543 -5.07 -6.49 -19.39
C GLU A 543 -4.90 -7.97 -19.06
N VAL A 544 -5.04 -8.31 -17.78
CA VAL A 544 -4.88 -9.67 -17.25
C VAL A 544 -6.07 -10.17 -16.42
N VAL A 545 -7.11 -9.36 -16.28
CA VAL A 545 -8.35 -9.70 -15.58
C VAL A 545 -9.52 -9.37 -16.50
N GLN A 546 -10.42 -10.32 -16.68
CA GLN A 546 -11.62 -10.13 -17.49
C GLN A 546 -12.80 -9.73 -16.59
N PRO A 547 -13.60 -8.72 -16.96
CA PRO A 547 -14.77 -8.35 -16.17
C PRO A 547 -15.81 -9.48 -16.12
N PHE A 548 -16.38 -9.69 -14.93
CA PHE A 548 -17.50 -10.61 -14.71
C PHE A 548 -18.67 -9.88 -14.04
N ILE A 549 -19.74 -9.69 -14.78
CA ILE A 549 -20.93 -8.94 -14.37
C ILE A 549 -22.02 -9.93 -14.00
N ILE A 550 -22.65 -9.73 -12.84
CA ILE A 550 -23.77 -10.52 -12.35
C ILE A 550 -24.94 -9.58 -12.11
N LYS A 551 -26.04 -9.77 -12.84
CA LYS A 551 -27.26 -8.98 -12.67
C LYS A 551 -28.11 -9.54 -11.51
N THR A 552 -28.17 -8.77 -10.42
CA THR A 552 -28.85 -9.14 -9.17
C THR A 552 -30.18 -8.41 -8.97
N ASP A 553 -30.41 -7.31 -9.68
CA ASP A 553 -31.62 -6.49 -9.64
C ASP A 553 -32.14 -6.17 -11.05
N GLY A 554 -33.35 -5.59 -11.13
CA GLY A 554 -34.01 -5.28 -12.41
C GLY A 554 -34.76 -6.44 -13.08
N GLU A 555 -35.28 -6.20 -14.28
CA GLU A 555 -36.01 -7.22 -15.05
C GLU A 555 -35.09 -8.32 -15.59
N ASP A 556 -33.82 -7.99 -15.79
CA ASP A 556 -32.73 -8.89 -16.20
C ASP A 556 -31.99 -9.54 -15.01
N ALA A 557 -32.48 -9.37 -13.78
CA ALA A 557 -32.00 -10.11 -12.61
C ALA A 557 -32.11 -11.62 -12.83
N ILE A 558 -31.05 -12.34 -12.45
CA ILE A 558 -30.97 -13.80 -12.54
C ILE A 558 -32.17 -14.46 -11.83
N ARG A 559 -32.73 -15.51 -12.44
CA ARG A 559 -33.78 -16.34 -11.83
C ARG A 559 -33.17 -17.58 -11.21
N GLU A 560 -33.13 -17.67 -9.88
CA GLU A 560 -32.45 -18.77 -9.16
C GLU A 560 -32.86 -20.18 -9.63
N ASN A 561 -34.12 -20.35 -10.03
CA ASN A 561 -34.68 -21.64 -10.44
C ASN A 561 -34.41 -22.03 -11.91
N LEU A 562 -33.68 -21.22 -12.69
CA LEU A 562 -33.43 -21.50 -14.10
C LEU A 562 -31.94 -21.80 -14.38
N PRO A 563 -31.62 -22.79 -15.23
CA PRO A 563 -30.24 -23.07 -15.60
C PRO A 563 -29.66 -21.97 -16.50
N PHE A 564 -28.35 -21.78 -16.44
CA PHE A 564 -27.63 -20.88 -17.35
C PHE A 564 -27.40 -21.53 -18.71
N LYS A 565 -27.78 -20.84 -19.78
CA LYS A 565 -27.33 -21.17 -21.14
C LYS A 565 -26.14 -20.29 -21.52
N LYS A 566 -24.99 -20.92 -21.80
CA LYS A 566 -23.80 -20.23 -22.30
C LYS A 566 -24.04 -19.73 -23.73
N ARG A 567 -23.52 -18.54 -24.06
CA ARG A 567 -23.57 -17.97 -25.40
C ARG A 567 -22.34 -17.11 -25.66
N ASP A 568 -21.63 -17.40 -26.74
CA ASP A 568 -20.64 -16.47 -27.29
C ASP A 568 -21.35 -15.39 -28.10
N SER A 569 -20.96 -14.14 -27.89
CA SER A 569 -21.58 -12.99 -28.51
C SER A 569 -20.57 -11.91 -28.84
N VAL A 570 -20.92 -11.04 -29.79
CA VAL A 570 -20.15 -9.84 -30.14
C VAL A 570 -20.95 -8.60 -29.78
N VAL A 571 -20.26 -7.54 -29.42
CA VAL A 571 -20.86 -6.21 -29.24
C VAL A 571 -20.10 -5.24 -30.14
N CYS A 572 -20.79 -4.59 -31.06
CA CYS A 572 -20.16 -3.78 -32.10
C CYS A 572 -20.39 -2.29 -31.87
N VAL A 573 -19.33 -1.57 -31.52
CA VAL A 573 -19.34 -0.11 -31.54
C VAL A 573 -19.02 0.36 -32.95
N VAL A 574 -19.93 1.11 -33.57
CA VAL A 574 -19.79 1.55 -34.96
C VAL A 574 -19.75 3.08 -35.03
N LYS A 575 -18.67 3.62 -35.58
CA LYS A 575 -18.53 5.07 -35.82
C LYS A 575 -19.05 5.46 -37.20
N HIS A 576 -19.68 6.64 -37.26
CA HIS A 576 -20.18 7.25 -38.49
C HIS A 576 -19.04 7.57 -39.46
N TRP A 577 -19.30 7.48 -40.78
CA TRP A 577 -18.26 7.64 -41.81
C TRP A 577 -17.74 9.08 -41.96
N ALA A 578 -18.53 10.08 -41.56
CA ALA A 578 -18.21 11.50 -41.76
C ALA A 578 -18.31 12.36 -40.49
N GLU A 579 -18.90 11.85 -39.40
CA GLU A 579 -19.22 12.66 -38.22
C GLU A 579 -18.68 11.96 -36.96
N ASP A 580 -18.44 12.69 -35.87
CA ASP A 580 -18.08 12.08 -34.58
C ASP A 580 -19.32 11.58 -33.83
N LYS A 581 -20.07 10.71 -34.51
CA LYS A 581 -21.29 10.07 -34.04
C LYS A 581 -21.14 8.56 -34.04
N TYR A 582 -21.87 7.90 -33.16
CA TYR A 582 -21.81 6.46 -32.95
C TYR A 582 -23.20 5.85 -33.03
N LEU A 583 -23.26 4.68 -33.67
CA LEU A 583 -24.48 3.93 -33.89
C LEU A 583 -24.92 3.27 -32.60
N CYS A 584 -26.13 3.59 -32.14
CA CYS A 584 -26.72 3.04 -30.94
C CYS A 584 -28.10 2.46 -31.28
N LEU A 585 -28.52 1.46 -30.50
CA LEU A 585 -29.79 0.78 -30.63
C LEU A 585 -30.65 1.02 -29.40
N ASP A 586 -31.89 1.41 -29.67
CA ASP A 586 -32.99 1.39 -28.71
C ASP A 586 -33.80 0.10 -28.92
N TRP A 587 -33.72 -0.83 -27.96
CA TRP A 587 -34.32 -2.16 -28.10
C TRP A 587 -35.78 -2.11 -27.64
N LYS A 588 -36.73 -2.17 -28.56
CA LYS A 588 -38.17 -1.97 -28.29
C LYS A 588 -38.83 -3.09 -27.48
N GLN A 589 -38.21 -4.28 -27.44
CA GLN A 589 -38.74 -5.47 -26.75
C GLN A 589 -38.06 -5.75 -25.41
N THR A 590 -37.01 -4.99 -25.08
CA THR A 590 -36.35 -5.02 -23.78
C THR A 590 -36.27 -3.59 -23.26
N PHE A 591 -35.67 -3.37 -22.10
CA PHE A 591 -35.37 -2.02 -21.63
C PHE A 591 -33.96 -1.57 -22.07
N TRP A 592 -33.27 -2.33 -22.92
CA TRP A 592 -31.87 -2.11 -23.22
C TRP A 592 -31.65 -0.96 -24.22
N HIS A 593 -30.71 -0.09 -23.87
CA HIS A 593 -30.17 0.95 -24.71
C HIS A 593 -28.68 0.68 -24.88
N GLY A 594 -28.27 0.44 -26.13
CA GLY A 594 -27.02 -0.26 -26.34
C GLY A 594 -26.39 -0.12 -27.71
N PHE A 595 -25.45 -1.00 -27.99
CA PHE A 595 -24.83 -1.20 -29.30
C PHE A 595 -25.45 -2.42 -30.00
N VAL A 596 -25.01 -2.69 -31.24
CA VAL A 596 -25.35 -3.90 -32.00
C VAL A 596 -24.81 -5.13 -31.27
N ILE A 597 -25.63 -6.16 -31.05
CA ILE A 597 -25.23 -7.40 -30.34
C ILE A 597 -25.56 -8.64 -31.15
N GLY A 598 -24.53 -9.36 -31.54
CA GLY A 598 -24.66 -10.62 -32.27
C GLY A 598 -24.40 -11.86 -31.45
N GLY A 599 -25.01 -12.97 -31.83
CA GLY A 599 -24.61 -14.30 -31.34
C GLY A 599 -23.59 -14.93 -32.28
N VAL A 600 -22.46 -15.38 -31.75
CA VAL A 600 -21.44 -16.09 -32.54
C VAL A 600 -21.86 -17.56 -32.67
N GLU A 601 -21.92 -18.07 -33.89
CA GLU A 601 -22.17 -19.49 -34.15
C GLU A 601 -20.88 -20.32 -34.02
N GLU A 602 -21.03 -21.64 -33.85
CA GLU A 602 -19.88 -22.52 -33.64
C GLU A 602 -18.95 -22.52 -34.87
N GLY A 603 -17.68 -22.15 -34.66
CA GLY A 603 -16.68 -22.02 -35.73
C GLY A 603 -16.73 -20.71 -36.52
N GLU A 604 -17.66 -19.80 -36.19
CA GLU A 604 -17.77 -18.49 -36.83
C GLU A 604 -16.70 -17.52 -36.30
N ASP A 605 -16.08 -16.73 -37.20
CA ASP A 605 -15.15 -15.69 -36.78
C ASP A 605 -15.92 -14.48 -36.19
N PRO A 606 -15.60 -14.02 -34.96
CA PRO A 606 -16.32 -12.92 -34.34
C PRO A 606 -16.36 -11.63 -35.16
N ILE A 607 -15.34 -11.34 -35.98
CA ILE A 607 -15.32 -10.12 -36.78
C ILE A 607 -16.36 -10.21 -37.91
N GLU A 608 -16.45 -11.36 -38.57
CA GLU A 608 -17.48 -11.60 -39.59
C GLU A 608 -18.89 -11.62 -38.99
N THR A 609 -19.07 -12.24 -37.81
CA THR A 609 -20.34 -12.13 -37.06
C THR A 609 -20.70 -10.66 -36.81
N GLY A 610 -19.75 -9.84 -36.37
CA GLY A 610 -19.99 -8.42 -36.14
C GLY A 610 -20.45 -7.68 -37.40
N LYS A 611 -19.84 -7.94 -38.57
CA LYS A 611 -20.26 -7.34 -39.84
C LYS A 611 -21.67 -7.78 -40.27
N ARG A 612 -21.98 -9.06 -40.08
CA ARG A 612 -23.31 -9.63 -40.36
C ARG A 612 -24.37 -8.92 -39.54
N GLU A 613 -24.17 -8.85 -38.23
CA GLU A 613 -25.17 -8.35 -37.26
C GLU A 613 -25.36 -6.84 -37.42
N ILE A 614 -24.30 -6.06 -37.73
CA ILE A 614 -24.46 -4.65 -38.10
C ILE A 614 -25.35 -4.53 -39.35
N THR A 615 -25.16 -5.38 -40.35
CA THR A 615 -25.97 -5.34 -41.57
C THR A 615 -27.41 -5.72 -41.30
N GLU A 616 -27.65 -6.79 -40.52
CA GLU A 616 -28.98 -7.34 -40.24
C GLU A 616 -29.81 -6.41 -39.34
N GLU A 617 -29.23 -5.92 -38.23
CA GLU A 617 -29.95 -5.08 -37.26
C GLU A 617 -30.12 -3.62 -37.74
N THR A 618 -29.20 -3.12 -38.59
CA THR A 618 -29.13 -1.68 -38.89
C THR A 618 -29.17 -1.34 -40.38
N GLY A 619 -29.06 -2.33 -41.26
CA GLY A 619 -29.04 -2.16 -42.72
C GLY A 619 -27.70 -1.71 -43.29
N TYR A 620 -26.75 -1.22 -42.48
CA TYR A 620 -25.46 -0.72 -42.98
C TYR A 620 -24.49 -1.85 -43.33
N LYS A 621 -23.93 -1.84 -44.56
CA LYS A 621 -23.07 -2.93 -45.06
C LYS A 621 -21.57 -2.65 -45.04
N ASN A 622 -21.18 -1.42 -45.37
CA ASN A 622 -19.79 -1.12 -45.66
C ASN A 622 -19.05 -0.71 -44.39
N VAL A 623 -18.78 -1.69 -43.53
CA VAL A 623 -18.02 -1.48 -42.28
C VAL A 623 -16.57 -1.95 -42.42
N ARG A 624 -15.66 -1.13 -41.89
CA ARG A 624 -14.24 -1.47 -41.71
C ARG A 624 -14.00 -1.84 -40.26
N PHE A 625 -13.49 -3.05 -40.02
CA PHE A 625 -13.01 -3.43 -38.70
C PHE A 625 -11.76 -2.62 -38.34
N VAL A 626 -11.73 -2.08 -37.11
CA VAL A 626 -10.62 -1.27 -36.62
C VAL A 626 -9.81 -2.03 -35.56
N LYS A 627 -10.46 -2.48 -34.49
CA LYS A 627 -9.80 -3.22 -33.39
C LYS A 627 -10.79 -4.00 -32.53
N LYS A 628 -10.27 -5.00 -31.80
CA LYS A 628 -10.99 -5.61 -30.67
C LYS A 628 -10.93 -4.66 -29.47
N LEU A 629 -12.02 -4.60 -28.70
CA LEU A 629 -12.14 -3.78 -27.50
C LEU A 629 -11.77 -4.61 -26.26
N GLY A 630 -10.50 -4.96 -26.16
CA GLY A 630 -9.96 -5.78 -25.06
C GLY A 630 -10.38 -7.26 -25.12
N PRO A 631 -10.10 -8.02 -24.05
CA PRO A 631 -10.56 -9.38 -23.87
C PRO A 631 -12.06 -9.42 -23.59
N ARG A 632 -12.63 -10.63 -23.59
CA ARG A 632 -14.08 -10.83 -23.44
C ARG A 632 -14.58 -10.33 -22.08
N ILE A 633 -15.81 -9.83 -22.07
CA ILE A 633 -16.59 -9.54 -20.86
C ILE A 633 -17.55 -10.70 -20.62
N HIS A 634 -17.62 -11.16 -19.39
CA HIS A 634 -18.55 -12.21 -18.98
C HIS A 634 -19.75 -11.56 -18.29
N SER A 635 -20.96 -11.91 -18.70
CA SER A 635 -22.18 -11.37 -18.10
C SER A 635 -23.18 -12.48 -17.81
N GLN A 636 -23.70 -12.49 -16.59
CA GLN A 636 -24.79 -13.36 -16.14
C GLN A 636 -26.06 -12.53 -15.89
N PHE A 637 -27.12 -12.85 -16.63
CA PHE A 637 -28.37 -12.12 -16.59
C PHE A 637 -29.54 -12.99 -17.06
N TYR A 638 -30.77 -12.58 -16.76
CA TYR A 638 -31.99 -13.16 -17.27
C TYR A 638 -32.40 -12.48 -18.58
N HIS A 639 -32.52 -13.24 -19.67
CA HIS A 639 -32.96 -12.71 -20.95
C HIS A 639 -34.50 -12.71 -21.01
N VAL A 640 -35.11 -11.53 -20.86
CA VAL A 640 -36.58 -11.36 -20.74
C VAL A 640 -37.35 -11.99 -21.90
N VAL A 641 -36.96 -11.72 -23.15
CA VAL A 641 -37.65 -12.25 -24.35
C VAL A 641 -37.54 -13.78 -24.48
N LYS A 642 -36.35 -14.35 -24.24
CA LYS A 642 -36.11 -15.79 -24.37
C LYS A 642 -36.50 -16.57 -23.11
N LYS A 643 -36.83 -15.88 -22.02
CA LYS A 643 -37.25 -16.42 -20.72
C LYS A 643 -36.27 -17.43 -20.11
N GLN A 644 -34.99 -17.11 -20.11
CA GLN A 644 -33.92 -17.98 -19.60
C GLN A 644 -32.74 -17.18 -19.03
N ASN A 645 -32.04 -17.76 -18.06
CA ASN A 645 -30.75 -17.24 -17.63
C ASN A 645 -29.70 -17.46 -18.74
N ARG A 646 -28.87 -16.44 -18.95
CA ARG A 646 -27.75 -16.48 -19.90
C ARG A 646 -26.45 -16.22 -19.18
N TRP A 647 -25.43 -16.95 -19.59
CA TRP A 647 -24.04 -16.60 -19.35
C TRP A 647 -23.44 -16.22 -20.70
N ALA A 648 -23.45 -14.93 -20.99
CA ALA A 648 -22.92 -14.40 -22.23
C ALA A 648 -21.43 -14.09 -22.10
N GLN A 649 -20.66 -14.41 -23.13
CA GLN A 649 -19.26 -14.01 -23.29
C GLN A 649 -19.18 -13.04 -24.46
N PHE A 650 -19.04 -11.75 -24.16
CA PHE A 650 -19.07 -10.69 -25.14
C PHE A 650 -17.65 -10.33 -25.61
N GLN A 651 -17.39 -10.49 -26.90
CA GLN A 651 -16.24 -9.90 -27.57
C GLN A 651 -16.62 -8.51 -28.11
N GLY A 652 -16.08 -7.46 -27.51
CA GLY A 652 -16.26 -6.11 -28.03
C GLY A 652 -15.43 -5.89 -29.30
N LEU A 653 -16.04 -5.23 -30.29
CA LEU A 653 -15.44 -4.92 -31.58
C LEU A 653 -15.72 -3.45 -31.94
N TYR A 654 -14.71 -2.79 -32.50
CA TYR A 654 -14.83 -1.42 -33.00
C TYR A 654 -14.74 -1.38 -34.51
N PHE A 655 -15.75 -0.77 -35.12
CA PHE A 655 -15.90 -0.61 -36.56
C PHE A 655 -16.09 0.86 -36.94
N GLU A 656 -15.72 1.18 -38.17
CA GLU A 656 -15.99 2.46 -38.82
C GLU A 656 -16.79 2.21 -40.10
N LEU A 657 -17.87 2.94 -40.31
CA LEU A 657 -18.55 2.91 -41.61
C LEU A 657 -17.68 3.59 -42.67
N VAL A 658 -17.65 3.00 -43.85
CA VAL A 658 -16.97 3.55 -45.04
C VAL A 658 -17.89 4.52 -45.77
N ASP A 659 -19.18 4.21 -45.86
CA ASP A 659 -20.20 5.06 -46.47
C ASP A 659 -21.58 4.82 -45.81
N GLY A 660 -22.58 5.62 -46.21
CA GLY A 660 -23.94 5.52 -45.70
C GLY A 660 -24.83 4.52 -46.45
N LYS A 661 -24.28 3.59 -47.24
CA LYS A 661 -25.11 2.65 -48.01
C LYS A 661 -25.79 1.65 -47.09
N GLN A 662 -27.10 1.52 -47.28
CA GLN A 662 -27.95 0.61 -46.54
C GLN A 662 -28.60 -0.42 -47.45
N VAL A 663 -29.02 -1.52 -46.85
CA VAL A 663 -30.02 -2.43 -47.41
C VAL A 663 -31.29 -2.41 -46.61
N GLU A 664 -32.35 -2.91 -47.24
CA GLU A 664 -33.62 -3.08 -46.60
C GLU A 664 -33.50 -4.07 -45.42
N ILE A 665 -33.85 -3.57 -44.24
CA ILE A 665 -33.93 -4.33 -42.99
C ILE A 665 -35.25 -5.09 -42.99
N SER A 666 -35.26 -6.31 -42.46
CA SER A 666 -36.49 -7.10 -42.35
C SER A 666 -37.54 -6.40 -41.47
N GLU A 667 -38.83 -6.67 -41.72
CA GLU A 667 -39.92 -6.13 -40.89
C GLU A 667 -39.88 -6.66 -39.45
N GLU A 668 -39.19 -7.76 -39.21
CA GLU A 668 -38.97 -8.33 -37.87
C GLU A 668 -37.95 -7.49 -37.10
N GLU A 669 -36.81 -7.17 -37.72
CA GLU A 669 -35.75 -6.36 -37.09
C GLU A 669 -36.19 -4.92 -36.83
N LYS A 670 -36.96 -4.30 -37.75
CA LYS A 670 -37.56 -2.96 -37.52
C LYS A 670 -38.45 -2.89 -36.28
N LYS A 671 -39.08 -4.01 -35.90
CA LYS A 671 -39.92 -4.12 -34.69
C LYS A 671 -39.10 -4.33 -33.42
N ILE A 672 -37.85 -4.78 -33.55
CA ILE A 672 -36.96 -5.06 -32.42
C ILE A 672 -36.10 -3.82 -32.12
N HIS A 673 -35.52 -3.18 -33.15
CA HIS A 673 -34.52 -2.13 -32.97
C HIS A 673 -34.97 -0.75 -33.48
N GLY A 674 -34.64 0.29 -32.71
CA GLY A 674 -34.60 1.69 -33.14
C GLY A 674 -33.16 2.12 -33.34
N VAL A 675 -32.79 2.45 -34.58
CA VAL A 675 -31.41 2.85 -34.92
C VAL A 675 -31.21 4.35 -34.69
N LEU A 676 -30.20 4.71 -33.90
CA LEU A 676 -29.91 6.09 -33.51
C LEU A 676 -28.44 6.45 -33.76
N TRP A 677 -28.19 7.66 -34.24
CA TRP A 677 -26.86 8.25 -34.29
C TRP A 677 -26.70 9.25 -33.15
N LEU A 678 -25.82 8.95 -32.20
CA LEU A 678 -25.57 9.80 -31.04
C LEU A 678 -24.19 10.46 -31.11
N ASP A 679 -24.12 11.74 -30.74
CA ASP A 679 -22.84 12.43 -30.52
C ASP A 679 -22.04 11.72 -29.43
N LYS A 680 -20.69 11.73 -29.51
CA LYS A 680 -19.80 11.05 -28.55
C LYS A 680 -20.22 11.27 -27.07
N SER A 681 -20.52 12.50 -26.68
CA SER A 681 -20.86 12.87 -25.29
C SER A 681 -22.21 12.31 -24.81
N LYS A 682 -23.07 11.86 -25.72
CA LYS A 682 -24.41 11.33 -25.42
C LYS A 682 -24.46 9.81 -25.37
N VAL A 683 -23.43 9.12 -25.86
CA VAL A 683 -23.40 7.64 -25.92
C VAL A 683 -23.42 7.05 -24.52
N GLU A 684 -22.46 7.39 -23.64
CA GLU A 684 -22.40 6.79 -22.31
C GLU A 684 -23.64 7.04 -21.43
N PRO A 685 -24.23 8.26 -21.40
CA PRO A 685 -25.50 8.50 -20.71
C PRO A 685 -26.69 7.71 -21.29
N PHE A 686 -26.66 7.38 -22.58
CA PHE A 686 -27.69 6.58 -23.23
C PHE A 686 -27.59 5.10 -22.87
N LEU A 687 -26.38 4.55 -22.78
CA LEU A 687 -26.16 3.15 -22.43
C LEU A 687 -26.70 2.83 -21.03
N ASN A 688 -27.47 1.75 -20.89
CA ASN A 688 -27.93 1.26 -19.60
C ASN A 688 -27.54 -0.20 -19.30
N VAL A 689 -26.68 -0.77 -20.15
CA VAL A 689 -26.09 -2.10 -19.98
C VAL A 689 -24.61 -1.93 -19.62
N ASP A 690 -24.19 -2.48 -18.49
CA ASP A 690 -22.86 -2.19 -17.91
C ASP A 690 -21.70 -2.73 -18.77
N ASP A 691 -21.84 -3.90 -19.38
CA ASP A 691 -20.84 -4.46 -20.30
C ASP A 691 -20.60 -3.51 -21.48
N MET A 692 -21.65 -2.88 -22.01
CA MET A 692 -21.51 -1.91 -23.10
C MET A 692 -20.84 -0.62 -22.66
N ARG A 693 -21.11 -0.14 -21.43
CA ARG A 693 -20.39 1.03 -20.87
C ARG A 693 -18.90 0.76 -20.73
N ILE A 694 -18.54 -0.45 -20.27
CA ILE A 694 -17.13 -0.88 -20.21
C ILE A 694 -16.50 -0.89 -21.61
N LEU A 695 -17.19 -1.46 -22.61
CA LEU A 695 -16.71 -1.49 -23.99
C LEU A 695 -16.59 -0.09 -24.60
N TRP A 696 -17.51 0.82 -24.27
CA TRP A 696 -17.45 2.21 -24.71
C TRP A 696 -16.19 2.91 -24.21
N ARG A 697 -15.87 2.79 -22.92
CA ARG A 697 -14.63 3.34 -22.34
C ARG A 697 -13.37 2.76 -22.98
N ARG A 698 -13.42 1.48 -23.42
CA ARG A 698 -12.32 0.81 -24.16
C ARG A 698 -12.06 1.37 -25.55
N VAL A 699 -13.04 2.04 -26.18
CA VAL A 699 -12.84 2.66 -27.49
C VAL A 699 -11.71 3.70 -27.40
N PHE A 700 -11.70 4.51 -26.34
CA PHE A 700 -10.81 5.65 -26.18
C PHE A 700 -9.66 5.43 -25.19
N ALA A 701 -9.66 4.30 -24.47
CA ALA A 701 -8.72 4.02 -23.38
C ALA A 701 -8.67 5.20 -22.40
N GLU A 702 -9.81 5.54 -21.82
CA GLU A 702 -9.97 6.72 -20.95
C GLU A 702 -9.69 6.41 -19.47
N SER A 703 -9.69 5.14 -19.04
CA SER A 703 -9.45 4.74 -17.65
C SER A 703 -8.82 3.34 -17.53
N ALA A 704 -8.30 3.03 -16.34
CA ALA A 704 -8.06 1.65 -15.93
C ALA A 704 -9.39 0.85 -15.89
N TYR A 705 -9.28 -0.47 -15.97
CA TYR A 705 -10.40 -1.42 -15.89
C TYR A 705 -10.82 -1.75 -14.46
N GLY A 706 -10.00 -1.42 -13.47
CA GLY A 706 -10.30 -1.67 -12.05
C GLY A 706 -11.59 -0.95 -11.63
N GLY A 707 -12.62 -1.73 -11.30
CA GLY A 707 -13.94 -1.25 -10.90
C GLY A 707 -13.96 -0.55 -9.55
#